data_AF-A0A0S2ICG4-F1
#
_entry.id   AF-A0A0S2ICG4-F1
#
_cell.length_a   1.000
_cell.length_b   1.000
_cell.length_c   1.000
_cell.angle_alpha   90.00
_cell.angle_beta   90.00
_cell.angle_gamma   90.00
#
_symmetry.space_group_name_H-M   'P 1'
#
loop_
_entity.id
_entity.type
_entity.pdbx_description
1 polymer ?
#
loop_
_entity_poly.entity_id
_entity_poly.type
_entity_poly.pdbx_seq_one_letter_code
_entity_poly.pdbx_strand_id
1 'polypeptide(L)'
;MIKDKKTKNSQKQLNLSQLSNNIKGKSDLKIGNVYTFKITAMGANKIGIDEFSYGYSILIPNTQLGDVVKAKIVKIQFKKYKYAVGEVLQKLQSLSELNNPAISDQIPNIGETLDVTITKSGPKSTGIVEFPNNYLLIVPNTIPGQKVKVQITRIKSKFAFAKIFNTKRSLQDNFKLPDVDSASVGPSSERSQSNTSRIKSIANQSSMEVGFLPHPKGLGVSSLPGVSGRKGEGDEAALLKEGSKINVLFPLKIGTNLSNDVNGESSYLSSLGLILKLRGISKDGFMCGAHNNTTGSSPAVVPQGNIVLFIKQTLGAKPGDRVKIQLVKILRLNSLRYFAIGKIVEVNPMSSNKKISLIRGNIRQMVKNEMHFGEKVVKVHARMKKYIWLRKKGQNKNKPFIQNGRNIINLLKTRRCLNKALGQLSKYAVKGRTFLFLGTKKPAAELIKKVSLFTKNSFFVNTRWIGGMLTNWKSIKKSIQKISPILKEKQTIINAILEKRQTIRTRLLKKGLVLRKKSKLLIKKARALLFTLNQAANGNGEKTKTSTSSLLIQKTENLNIKRNQRFERSQNLIEKYNKLLEKKTQLNENNLILKQKAFFVKNKYKNIISQLVESQLKLKELTTLFVLGKQIAKIQQVAKEKNIRLVFPSAAYAGSEAPALPNSIAKNQSDEAIKETDSGLELGLDINKIVNSLPNPPQEIFTKISLILSQTNSGIGTAPQKIRQEIKNSSGASKVLILNKLLIGFSSFIPFIRSSINFQRNTINNLEQKLLSLKTTLQKIQIKIQSSILLNKKLKLELNKLKLRFAIERKIIRRLRTKIKQISAQKRLLQYLPKLRYLPTPQIKITETVKYLMKNIVDPKLKYPIELIYDQRVKNQSKKVGAARKKKWQRLEKYFGGISNMTKMKKNQISKIVAIIIGQQEQINAVRECKKLGIKMFNIVDTNCNPTLADHFIPANDDSRNSIKYILTAFLTRIKLAEKIRLRVKKRVTL
;
A
#
# COMPACT_ATOMS: atom_id res chain seq x y z
N MET A 1 -19.30 -35.99 55.17
CA MET A 1 -20.45 -36.31 54.29
C MET A 1 -20.43 -35.28 53.17
N ILE A 2 -20.06 -35.52 51.93
CA ILE A 2 -19.89 -36.75 51.16
C ILE A 2 -18.39 -36.99 50.93
N LYS A 3 -17.97 -38.17 51.40
CA LYS A 3 -16.65 -38.78 51.37
C LYS A 3 -16.82 -40.07 50.55
N ASP A 4 -15.70 -40.56 50.03
CA ASP A 4 -15.40 -41.98 49.76
C ASP A 4 -15.97 -42.66 48.51
N LYS A 5 -15.08 -42.86 47.52
CA LYS A 5 -14.48 -44.16 47.14
C LYS A 5 -13.37 -43.89 46.10
N LYS A 6 -12.08 -43.81 46.46
CA LYS A 6 -11.12 -44.93 46.68
C LYS A 6 -11.17 -45.94 45.51
N THR A 7 -10.18 -45.99 44.61
CA THR A 7 -8.87 -46.67 44.67
C THR A 7 -8.84 -47.87 43.73
N LYS A 8 -7.63 -48.23 43.25
CA LYS A 8 -7.23 -49.35 42.39
C LYS A 8 -7.20 -48.97 40.89
N ASN A 9 -6.06 -48.85 40.19
CA ASN A 9 -4.75 -49.47 40.39
C ASN A 9 -3.63 -48.60 39.82
N SER A 10 -2.94 -47.91 40.72
CA SER A 10 -1.49 -47.70 40.69
C SER A 10 -0.82 -48.99 41.19
N GLN A 11 -0.72 -50.00 40.32
CA GLN A 11 0.02 -51.25 40.56
C GLN A 11 0.27 -51.95 39.21
N LYS A 12 1.06 -51.29 38.36
CA LYS A 12 1.81 -51.90 37.24
C LYS A 12 2.95 -50.97 36.82
N GLN A 13 3.61 -50.41 37.84
CA GLN A 13 4.72 -49.48 37.72
C GLN A 13 5.85 -49.98 38.63
N LEU A 14 6.28 -51.21 38.36
CA LEU A 14 7.50 -51.85 38.83
C LEU A 14 7.67 -53.08 37.92
N ASN A 15 8.87 -53.25 37.37
CA ASN A 15 9.28 -54.26 36.37
C ASN A 15 9.00 -53.92 34.91
N LEU A 16 9.69 -52.90 34.41
CA LEU A 16 10.38 -52.91 33.10
C LEU A 16 11.41 -51.77 33.08
N SER A 17 12.19 -51.70 34.17
CA SER A 17 13.35 -50.83 34.35
C SER A 17 14.60 -51.68 34.31
N GLN A 18 14.85 -52.31 33.16
CA GLN A 18 16.09 -52.96 32.75
C GLN A 18 15.89 -53.31 31.27
N LEU A 19 16.77 -52.84 30.38
CA LEU A 19 16.70 -52.91 28.89
C LEU A 19 16.01 -51.73 28.17
N SER A 20 16.52 -50.50 28.32
CA SER A 20 16.55 -49.52 27.22
C SER A 20 17.40 -48.27 27.54
N ASN A 21 18.64 -48.48 28.01
CA ASN A 21 19.65 -47.43 27.96
C ASN A 21 20.23 -47.37 26.55
N ASN A 22 19.63 -46.52 25.69
CA ASN A 22 20.33 -45.71 24.68
C ASN A 22 19.31 -45.06 23.73
N ILE A 23 18.82 -43.85 24.07
CA ILE A 23 18.60 -42.74 23.12
C ILE A 23 18.52 -41.45 23.97
N LYS A 24 19.61 -40.68 23.94
CA LYS A 24 19.69 -39.31 24.47
C LYS A 24 18.75 -38.37 23.69
N GLY A 25 18.18 -37.39 24.40
CA GLY A 25 17.15 -36.47 23.92
C GLY A 25 17.49 -35.69 22.64
N LYS A 26 16.49 -35.57 21.74
CA LYS A 26 16.58 -34.75 20.52
C LYS A 26 16.16 -33.31 20.82
N SER A 27 17.14 -32.41 20.79
CA SER A 27 16.94 -30.96 20.73
C SER A 27 16.17 -30.52 19.48
N ASP A 28 15.27 -29.53 19.60
CA ASP A 28 14.58 -28.92 18.46
C ASP A 28 15.55 -28.35 17.41
N LEU A 29 15.24 -28.57 16.13
CA LEU A 29 16.02 -28.11 14.98
C LEU A 29 16.00 -26.57 14.88
N LYS A 30 17.17 -25.91 14.86
CA LYS A 30 17.29 -24.44 14.75
C LYS A 30 17.88 -24.00 13.40
N ILE A 31 17.35 -22.90 12.85
CA ILE A 31 17.89 -22.27 11.62
C ILE A 31 19.29 -21.72 11.93
N GLY A 32 20.25 -22.00 11.05
CA GLY A 32 21.64 -21.57 11.17
C GLY A 32 22.58 -22.60 11.82
N ASN A 33 22.05 -23.57 12.55
CA ASN A 33 22.85 -24.61 13.19
C ASN A 33 23.27 -25.71 12.20
N VAL A 34 24.39 -26.36 12.49
CA VAL A 34 24.95 -27.48 11.71
C VAL A 34 24.62 -28.79 12.42
N TYR A 35 24.11 -29.75 11.68
CA TYR A 35 23.81 -31.09 12.17
C TYR A 35 24.32 -32.13 11.18
N THR A 36 24.49 -33.36 11.66
CA THR A 36 24.82 -34.52 10.82
C THR A 36 23.54 -35.24 10.42
N PHE A 37 23.38 -35.52 9.12
CA PHE A 37 22.20 -36.16 8.53
C PHE A 37 22.62 -37.38 7.71
N LYS A 38 21.77 -38.41 7.69
CA LYS A 38 21.96 -39.62 6.86
C LYS A 38 20.91 -39.63 5.76
N ILE A 39 21.33 -39.67 4.50
CA ILE A 39 20.42 -39.63 3.36
C ILE A 39 19.74 -40.99 3.19
N THR A 40 18.47 -41.06 3.58
CA THR A 40 17.65 -42.28 3.56
C THR A 40 16.85 -42.48 2.26
N ALA A 41 16.62 -41.41 1.50
CA ALA A 41 15.90 -41.45 0.24
C ALA A 41 16.42 -40.40 -0.74
N MET A 42 16.24 -40.65 -2.04
CA MET A 42 16.59 -39.71 -3.11
C MET A 42 15.34 -39.21 -3.82
N GLY A 43 15.21 -37.89 -3.93
CA GLY A 43 14.16 -37.21 -4.68
C GLY A 43 14.63 -36.65 -6.02
N ALA A 44 13.73 -35.99 -6.75
CA ALA A 44 14.03 -35.34 -8.03
C ALA A 44 15.16 -34.29 -7.92
N ASN A 45 15.90 -34.09 -9.02
CA ASN A 45 17.01 -33.13 -9.12
C ASN A 45 18.18 -33.39 -8.15
N LYS A 46 18.50 -34.65 -7.85
CA LYS A 46 19.61 -35.05 -6.96
C LYS A 46 19.51 -34.44 -5.55
N ILE A 47 18.29 -34.38 -5.01
CA ILE A 47 18.04 -33.93 -3.64
C ILE A 47 17.94 -35.17 -2.74
N GLY A 48 18.87 -35.31 -1.81
CA GLY A 48 18.77 -36.30 -0.75
C GLY A 48 17.78 -35.87 0.33
N ILE A 49 17.13 -36.87 0.91
CA ILE A 49 16.12 -36.70 1.93
C ILE A 49 16.53 -37.53 3.15
N ASP A 50 16.68 -36.85 4.28
CA ASP A 50 16.70 -37.48 5.60
C ASP A 50 15.28 -37.42 6.16
N GLU A 51 14.66 -38.60 6.32
CA GLU A 51 13.28 -38.71 6.74
C GLU A 51 13.18 -38.68 8.28
N PHE A 52 12.53 -37.62 8.80
CA PHE A 52 12.10 -37.50 10.20
C PHE A 52 13.22 -37.37 11.25
N SER A 53 14.46 -37.15 10.83
CA SER A 53 15.50 -36.67 11.75
C SER A 53 15.05 -35.37 12.41
N TYR A 54 15.17 -35.32 13.75
CA TYR A 54 14.69 -34.22 14.59
C TYR A 54 13.20 -33.85 14.40
N GLY A 55 12.37 -34.75 13.87
CA GLY A 55 10.93 -34.51 13.64
C GLY A 55 10.59 -33.75 12.35
N TYR A 56 11.55 -33.59 11.43
CA TYR A 56 11.37 -32.91 10.14
C TYR A 56 11.80 -33.81 8.98
N SER A 57 11.19 -33.65 7.80
CA SER A 57 11.79 -34.14 6.55
C SER A 57 12.84 -33.13 6.06
N ILE A 58 14.11 -33.53 5.98
CA ILE A 58 15.22 -32.62 5.73
C ILE A 58 15.70 -32.83 4.29
N LEU A 59 15.61 -31.77 3.49
CA LEU A 59 15.96 -31.76 2.08
C LEU A 59 17.37 -31.19 1.92
N ILE A 60 18.27 -32.00 1.36
CA ILE A 60 19.69 -31.66 1.20
C ILE A 60 20.06 -31.83 -0.29
N PRO A 61 20.39 -30.76 -1.01
CA PRO A 61 20.75 -30.85 -2.43
C PRO A 61 22.17 -31.42 -2.61
N ASN A 62 22.43 -32.02 -3.79
CA ASN A 62 23.75 -32.53 -4.22
C ASN A 62 24.32 -33.68 -3.37
N THR A 63 23.46 -34.56 -2.88
CA THR A 63 23.85 -35.76 -2.12
C THR A 63 23.39 -37.03 -2.83
N GLN A 64 23.97 -38.17 -2.48
CA GLN A 64 23.60 -39.52 -2.95
C GLN A 64 22.91 -40.32 -1.85
N LEU A 65 22.22 -41.39 -2.24
CA LEU A 65 21.55 -42.30 -1.31
C LEU A 65 22.60 -42.98 -0.42
N GLY A 66 22.41 -42.94 0.91
CA GLY A 66 23.33 -43.55 1.87
C GLY A 66 24.40 -42.60 2.41
N ASP A 67 24.59 -41.41 1.83
CA ASP A 67 25.57 -40.43 2.30
C ASP A 67 25.29 -39.99 3.74
N VAL A 68 26.37 -39.80 4.51
CA VAL A 68 26.32 -39.10 5.80
C VAL A 68 26.94 -37.71 5.62
N VAL A 69 26.16 -36.66 5.81
CA VAL A 69 26.55 -35.26 5.53
C VAL A 69 26.37 -34.36 6.75
N LYS A 70 27.32 -33.46 6.98
CA LYS A 70 27.11 -32.29 7.85
C LYS A 70 26.49 -31.19 7.01
N ALA A 71 25.28 -30.76 7.37
CA ALA A 71 24.58 -29.69 6.69
C ALA A 71 24.09 -28.61 7.66
N LYS A 72 24.16 -27.35 7.21
CA LYS A 72 23.63 -26.18 7.92
C LYS A 72 22.16 -25.99 7.56
N ILE A 73 21.28 -25.86 8.55
CA ILE A 73 19.86 -25.61 8.29
C ILE A 73 19.65 -24.18 7.81
N VAL A 74 19.22 -24.03 6.55
CA VAL A 74 18.95 -22.73 5.92
C VAL A 74 17.52 -22.28 6.18
N LYS A 75 16.57 -23.22 6.20
CA LYS A 75 15.15 -22.90 6.26
C LYS A 75 14.35 -24.01 6.94
N ILE A 76 13.42 -23.63 7.80
CA ILE A 76 12.40 -24.53 8.39
C ILE A 76 11.02 -24.02 7.97
N GLN A 77 10.11 -24.93 7.60
CA GLN A 77 8.76 -24.58 7.18
C GLN A 77 7.69 -25.42 7.89
N PHE A 78 6.74 -24.72 8.51
CA PHE A 78 5.66 -25.28 9.34
C PHE A 78 4.29 -25.30 8.64
N LYS A 79 4.25 -25.45 7.30
CA LYS A 79 2.96 -25.57 6.58
C LYS A 79 2.39 -26.99 6.78
N LYS A 80 1.47 -27.43 5.90
CA LYS A 80 0.80 -28.75 5.93
C LYS A 80 1.71 -29.97 6.22
N TYR A 81 3.02 -29.87 5.94
CA TYR A 81 4.05 -30.84 6.34
C TYR A 81 5.25 -30.12 6.96
N LYS A 82 5.84 -30.69 8.02
CA LYS A 82 7.06 -30.18 8.69
C LYS A 82 8.31 -30.59 7.89
N TYR A 83 8.95 -29.63 7.22
CA TYR A 83 10.20 -29.89 6.49
C TYR A 83 11.24 -28.78 6.70
N ALA A 84 12.51 -29.16 6.55
CA ALA A 84 13.65 -28.25 6.60
C ALA A 84 14.52 -28.40 5.34
N VAL A 85 15.27 -27.36 5.00
CA VAL A 85 16.24 -27.36 3.89
C VAL A 85 17.63 -27.12 4.47
N GLY A 86 18.55 -28.02 4.17
CA GLY A 86 19.95 -27.94 4.59
C GLY A 86 20.88 -27.62 3.43
N GLU A 87 21.99 -26.93 3.72
CA GLU A 87 23.11 -26.69 2.82
C GLU A 87 24.31 -27.54 3.27
N VAL A 88 24.86 -28.37 2.39
CA VAL A 88 25.97 -29.28 2.71
C VAL A 88 27.23 -28.47 2.99
N LEU A 89 27.84 -28.71 4.16
CA LEU A 89 29.15 -28.16 4.51
C LEU A 89 30.26 -29.19 4.28
N GLN A 90 30.03 -30.44 4.70
CA GLN A 90 31.02 -31.51 4.61
C GLN A 90 30.33 -32.86 4.40
N LYS A 91 30.85 -33.69 3.48
CA LYS A 91 30.44 -35.08 3.31
C LYS A 91 31.33 -35.95 4.19
N LEU A 92 30.77 -36.64 5.18
CA LEU A 92 31.52 -37.44 6.16
C LEU A 92 31.75 -38.88 5.70
N GLN A 93 30.80 -39.44 4.95
CA GLN A 93 30.91 -40.79 4.40
C GLN A 93 30.18 -40.84 3.05
N SER A 94 30.89 -41.25 2.01
CA SER A 94 30.35 -41.50 0.66
C SER A 94 30.26 -43.01 0.48
N LEU A 95 29.07 -43.54 0.22
CA LEU A 95 28.83 -44.98 0.02
C LEU A 95 29.22 -45.42 -1.40
N SER A 96 30.36 -44.92 -1.89
CA SER A 96 30.89 -45.18 -3.23
C SER A 96 32.00 -46.24 -3.27
N GLU A 97 32.28 -46.93 -2.16
CA GLU A 97 33.33 -47.98 -2.10
C GLU A 97 32.83 -49.37 -1.65
N LEU A 98 31.52 -49.57 -1.52
CA LEU A 98 30.93 -50.89 -1.32
C LEU A 98 29.61 -50.94 -2.09
N ASN A 99 29.64 -51.47 -3.32
CA ASN A 99 28.58 -52.33 -3.88
C ASN A 99 28.93 -52.77 -5.32
N ASN A 100 28.79 -54.08 -5.54
CA ASN A 100 29.01 -54.84 -6.77
C ASN A 100 28.46 -54.15 -8.05
N PRO A 101 29.23 -54.12 -9.15
CA PRO A 101 28.79 -53.56 -10.44
C PRO A 101 27.69 -54.37 -11.13
N ALA A 102 27.32 -55.55 -10.62
CA ALA A 102 26.33 -56.45 -11.23
C ALA A 102 24.86 -56.10 -10.93
N ILE A 103 24.56 -55.07 -10.12
CA ILE A 103 23.19 -54.73 -9.68
C ILE A 103 22.71 -53.36 -10.23
N SER A 104 23.57 -52.65 -10.95
CA SER A 104 23.32 -51.28 -11.48
C SER A 104 22.32 -51.24 -12.64
N ASP A 105 22.23 -52.29 -13.46
CA ASP A 105 21.60 -52.20 -14.78
C ASP A 105 20.09 -52.50 -14.79
N GLN A 106 19.47 -52.72 -13.63
CA GLN A 106 18.04 -53.05 -13.52
C GLN A 106 17.25 -52.19 -12.51
N ILE A 107 17.89 -51.23 -11.84
CA ILE A 107 17.21 -50.29 -10.93
C ILE A 107 16.86 -49.00 -11.68
N PRO A 108 15.58 -48.61 -11.76
CA PRO A 108 15.20 -47.54 -12.66
C PRO A 108 15.47 -46.14 -12.09
N ASN A 109 15.81 -45.20 -12.97
CA ASN A 109 16.33 -43.88 -12.58
C ASN A 109 15.20 -42.91 -12.17
N ILE A 110 15.52 -41.95 -11.29
CA ILE A 110 14.55 -40.92 -10.86
C ILE A 110 14.15 -40.06 -12.07
N GLY A 111 12.86 -39.98 -12.35
CA GLY A 111 12.29 -39.23 -13.46
C GLY A 111 12.10 -40.02 -14.75
N GLU A 112 12.60 -41.26 -14.82
CA GLU A 112 12.36 -42.20 -15.91
C GLU A 112 10.89 -42.64 -15.95
N THR A 113 10.37 -42.87 -17.16
CA THR A 113 9.00 -43.34 -17.39
C THR A 113 9.01 -44.80 -17.85
N LEU A 114 8.36 -45.68 -17.09
CA LEU A 114 8.27 -47.10 -17.37
C LEU A 114 6.82 -47.50 -17.66
N ASP A 115 6.62 -48.47 -18.54
CA ASP A 115 5.33 -49.14 -18.71
C ASP A 115 5.36 -50.40 -17.83
N VAL A 116 4.54 -50.45 -16.79
CA VAL A 116 4.56 -51.53 -15.78
C VAL A 116 3.18 -52.16 -15.61
N THR A 117 3.16 -53.43 -15.25
CA THR A 117 1.93 -54.17 -14.90
C THR A 117 1.92 -54.40 -13.39
N ILE A 118 0.85 -54.01 -12.70
CA ILE A 118 0.76 -54.17 -11.24
C ILE A 118 0.63 -55.66 -10.88
N THR A 119 1.54 -56.18 -10.06
CA THR A 119 1.55 -57.59 -9.67
C THR A 119 0.69 -57.86 -8.44
N LYS A 120 0.76 -56.99 -7.42
CA LYS A 120 0.06 -57.17 -6.13
C LYS A 120 -0.57 -55.87 -5.65
N SER A 121 -1.57 -55.97 -4.77
CA SER A 121 -2.16 -54.81 -4.11
C SER A 121 -1.44 -54.54 -2.78
N GLY A 122 -1.24 -53.27 -2.47
CA GLY A 122 -0.65 -52.78 -1.24
C GLY A 122 -1.64 -51.88 -0.46
N PRO A 123 -1.28 -51.49 0.78
CA PRO A 123 -2.16 -50.72 1.66
C PRO A 123 -2.47 -49.32 1.09
N LYS A 124 -3.68 -48.81 1.36
CA LYS A 124 -4.17 -47.49 0.89
C LYS A 124 -4.27 -47.36 -0.63
N SER A 125 -4.82 -48.37 -1.30
CA SER A 125 -5.09 -48.38 -2.75
C SER A 125 -3.83 -48.17 -3.61
N THR A 126 -2.69 -48.72 -3.20
CA THR A 126 -1.45 -48.70 -3.99
C THR A 126 -1.25 -50.05 -4.67
N GLY A 127 -0.80 -50.08 -5.91
CA GLY A 127 -0.25 -51.29 -6.55
C GLY A 127 1.24 -51.45 -6.27
N ILE A 128 1.69 -52.69 -6.19
CA ILE A 128 3.10 -53.07 -6.06
C ILE A 128 3.50 -53.79 -7.36
N VAL A 129 4.69 -53.47 -7.86
CA VAL A 129 5.36 -54.18 -8.96
C VAL A 129 6.67 -54.74 -8.40
N GLU A 130 6.90 -56.03 -8.59
CA GLU A 130 8.12 -56.73 -8.15
C GLU A 130 9.10 -56.80 -9.34
N PHE A 131 10.30 -56.25 -9.17
CA PHE A 131 11.38 -56.37 -10.16
C PHE A 131 12.24 -57.61 -9.86
N PRO A 132 12.97 -58.15 -10.86
CA PRO A 132 14.04 -59.12 -10.61
C PRO A 132 15.00 -58.53 -9.57
N ASN A 133 15.39 -59.29 -8.55
CA ASN A 133 16.19 -58.88 -7.38
C ASN A 133 15.41 -58.34 -6.15
N ASN A 134 14.13 -58.68 -6.01
CA ASN A 134 13.32 -58.35 -4.81
C ASN A 134 13.13 -56.83 -4.56
N TYR A 135 13.36 -56.00 -5.58
CA TYR A 135 13.18 -54.55 -5.49
C TYR A 135 11.73 -54.16 -5.82
N LEU A 136 11.06 -53.45 -4.91
CA LEU A 136 9.62 -53.16 -5.02
C LEU A 136 9.36 -51.77 -5.60
N LEU A 137 8.41 -51.65 -6.53
CA LEU A 137 7.92 -50.35 -7.01
C LEU A 137 6.48 -50.13 -6.56
N ILE A 138 6.27 -49.08 -5.79
CA ILE A 138 4.96 -48.73 -5.22
C ILE A 138 4.31 -47.63 -6.07
N VAL A 139 3.13 -47.92 -6.60
CA VAL A 139 2.35 -47.04 -7.47
C VAL A 139 1.00 -46.72 -6.81
N PRO A 140 0.65 -45.45 -6.57
CA PRO A 140 -0.62 -45.10 -5.93
C PRO A 140 -1.81 -45.19 -6.91
N ASN A 141 -2.98 -45.51 -6.36
CA ASN A 141 -4.28 -45.56 -7.04
C ASN A 141 -4.33 -46.55 -8.22
N THR A 142 -3.78 -47.75 -8.03
CA THR A 142 -3.78 -48.81 -9.04
C THR A 142 -4.24 -50.15 -8.48
N ILE A 143 -4.73 -51.02 -9.35
CA ILE A 143 -5.33 -52.32 -9.02
C ILE A 143 -4.43 -53.42 -9.63
N PRO A 144 -4.31 -54.62 -9.00
CA PRO A 144 -3.58 -55.75 -9.58
C PRO A 144 -4.03 -56.08 -11.00
N GLY A 145 -3.08 -56.41 -11.89
CA GLY A 145 -3.32 -56.70 -13.31
C GLY A 145 -3.36 -55.47 -14.23
N GLN A 146 -3.42 -54.25 -13.69
CA GLN A 146 -3.50 -53.03 -14.50
C GLN A 146 -2.15 -52.67 -15.14
N LYS A 147 -2.11 -52.48 -16.48
CA LYS A 147 -0.96 -51.94 -17.21
C LYS A 147 -0.98 -50.41 -17.17
N VAL A 148 0.06 -49.78 -16.63
CA VAL A 148 0.09 -48.32 -16.41
C VAL A 148 1.48 -47.77 -16.75
N LYS A 149 1.51 -46.63 -17.44
CA LYS A 149 2.73 -45.84 -17.63
C LYS A 149 3.01 -45.02 -16.38
N VAL A 150 4.15 -45.21 -15.74
CA VAL A 150 4.49 -44.58 -14.45
C VAL A 150 5.82 -43.85 -14.54
N GLN A 151 5.97 -42.77 -13.79
CA GLN A 151 7.22 -42.01 -13.63
C GLN A 151 7.75 -42.16 -12.22
N ILE A 152 9.03 -42.48 -12.07
CA ILE A 152 9.66 -42.66 -10.75
C ILE A 152 9.91 -41.31 -10.09
N THR A 153 9.47 -41.19 -8.85
CA THR A 153 9.49 -39.92 -8.09
C THR A 153 10.49 -39.93 -6.95
N ARG A 154 10.71 -41.09 -6.32
CA ARG A 154 11.58 -41.24 -5.16
C ARG A 154 12.14 -42.66 -5.08
N ILE A 155 13.44 -42.79 -4.81
CA ILE A 155 14.15 -44.06 -4.68
C ILE A 155 14.63 -44.23 -3.23
N LYS A 156 14.53 -45.46 -2.71
CA LYS A 156 15.11 -45.91 -1.43
C LYS A 156 15.96 -47.15 -1.65
N SER A 157 16.60 -47.66 -0.59
CA SER A 157 17.51 -48.80 -0.68
C SER A 157 16.87 -50.11 -1.17
N LYS A 158 15.58 -50.36 -0.84
CA LYS A 158 14.89 -51.63 -1.17
C LYS A 158 13.64 -51.46 -2.07
N PHE A 159 13.20 -50.22 -2.29
CA PHE A 159 11.97 -49.94 -3.04
C PHE A 159 11.93 -48.51 -3.58
N ALA A 160 11.10 -48.26 -4.59
CA ALA A 160 10.87 -46.95 -5.18
C ALA A 160 9.39 -46.58 -5.22
N PHE A 161 9.11 -45.28 -5.30
CA PHE A 161 7.77 -44.74 -5.48
C PHE A 161 7.61 -44.15 -6.87
N ALA A 162 6.56 -44.55 -7.57
CA ALA A 162 6.20 -43.99 -8.86
C ALA A 162 4.86 -43.26 -8.82
N LYS A 163 4.59 -42.46 -9.85
CA LYS A 163 3.30 -41.82 -10.08
C LYS A 163 2.87 -42.09 -11.52
N ILE A 164 1.57 -42.31 -11.74
CA ILE A 164 1.00 -42.48 -13.08
C ILE A 164 1.33 -41.27 -13.96
N PHE A 165 1.92 -41.54 -15.14
CA PHE A 165 2.40 -40.56 -16.09
C PHE A 165 1.33 -40.30 -17.17
N ASN A 166 0.50 -39.27 -16.96
CA ASN A 166 -0.53 -38.89 -17.93
C ASN A 166 0.07 -38.06 -19.08
N THR A 167 0.17 -38.66 -20.27
CA THR A 167 0.34 -37.92 -21.54
C THR A 167 -1.00 -37.29 -21.93
N LYS A 168 -1.09 -35.96 -21.83
CA LYS A 168 -2.28 -35.11 -22.06
C LYS A 168 -3.30 -35.11 -20.90
N ARG A 169 -3.28 -34.02 -20.12
CA ARG A 169 -4.51 -33.47 -19.51
C ARG A 169 -5.34 -32.84 -20.64
N SER A 170 -6.28 -33.60 -21.18
CA SER A 170 -7.52 -33.02 -21.70
C SER A 170 -8.16 -32.18 -20.59
N LEU A 171 -8.62 -30.98 -20.95
CA LEU A 171 -9.33 -30.06 -20.07
C LEU A 171 -10.82 -30.46 -20.01
N GLN A 172 -11.08 -31.67 -19.58
CA GLN A 172 -12.38 -32.14 -19.12
C GLN A 172 -12.10 -32.94 -17.85
N ASP A 173 -12.95 -32.82 -16.84
CA ASP A 173 -12.82 -33.41 -15.50
C ASP A 173 -11.98 -32.61 -14.49
N ASN A 174 -12.60 -31.53 -14.00
CA ASN A 174 -12.67 -31.21 -12.57
C ASN A 174 -13.69 -30.08 -12.33
N PHE A 175 -14.98 -30.45 -12.38
CA PHE A 175 -16.02 -29.85 -11.56
C PHE A 175 -16.77 -31.00 -10.89
N LYS A 176 -16.30 -31.41 -9.71
CA LYS A 176 -17.15 -32.04 -8.70
C LYS A 176 -17.05 -31.16 -7.45
N LEU A 177 -18.16 -30.48 -7.14
CA LEU A 177 -18.39 -29.89 -5.83
C LEU A 177 -18.55 -31.01 -4.80
N PRO A 178 -18.27 -30.76 -3.51
CA PRO A 178 -18.49 -31.72 -2.45
C PRO A 178 -19.98 -31.93 -2.19
N ASP A 179 -20.37 -33.19 -2.06
CA ASP A 179 -21.66 -33.64 -1.57
C ASP A 179 -21.89 -33.17 -0.13
N VAL A 180 -23.09 -32.67 0.12
CA VAL A 180 -23.68 -32.44 1.44
C VAL A 180 -24.79 -33.48 1.58
N ASP A 181 -24.81 -34.09 2.77
CA ASP A 181 -25.65 -35.21 3.16
C ASP A 181 -27.13 -35.08 2.78
N SER A 182 -27.66 -36.22 2.36
CA SER A 182 -29.07 -36.50 2.11
C SER A 182 -29.81 -36.81 3.41
N ALA A 183 -30.97 -36.16 3.60
CA ALA A 183 -32.11 -36.75 4.29
C ALA A 183 -33.42 -36.20 3.69
N SER A 184 -33.93 -36.99 2.75
CA SER A 184 -35.30 -37.50 2.64
C SER A 184 -36.53 -36.58 2.45
N VAL A 185 -37.36 -37.08 1.52
CA VAL A 185 -38.82 -36.95 1.34
C VAL A 185 -39.37 -35.74 0.57
N GLY A 186 -39.56 -35.98 -0.74
CA GLY A 186 -40.93 -36.10 -1.29
C GLY A 186 -41.56 -34.86 -1.95
N PRO A 187 -42.41 -35.07 -2.98
CA PRO A 187 -42.45 -34.26 -4.19
C PRO A 187 -43.74 -33.41 -4.30
N SER A 188 -43.75 -32.36 -5.11
CA SER A 188 -44.46 -32.27 -6.41
C SER A 188 -45.14 -30.88 -6.39
N SER A 189 -45.29 -30.10 -7.45
CA SER A 189 -44.99 -30.20 -8.87
C SER A 189 -45.01 -28.77 -9.44
N GLU A 190 -44.44 -28.64 -10.64
CA GLU A 190 -44.68 -27.56 -11.63
C GLU A 190 -43.93 -26.22 -11.52
N ARG A 191 -42.68 -26.29 -12.00
CA ARG A 191 -42.18 -25.55 -13.18
C ARG A 191 -43.14 -24.50 -13.79
N SER A 192 -42.64 -23.27 -13.92
CA SER A 192 -41.99 -22.89 -15.18
C SER A 192 -41.23 -21.57 -15.04
N GLN A 193 -40.16 -21.51 -15.83
CA GLN A 193 -39.01 -20.63 -15.68
C GLN A 193 -39.30 -19.22 -16.17
N SER A 194 -38.84 -18.25 -15.39
CA SER A 194 -38.56 -16.89 -15.83
C SER A 194 -37.38 -16.90 -16.81
N ASN A 195 -37.64 -16.59 -18.07
CA ASN A 195 -36.60 -16.20 -19.03
C ASN A 195 -36.39 -14.68 -18.99
N THR A 196 -35.13 -14.32 -18.78
CA THR A 196 -34.61 -12.96 -18.81
C THR A 196 -34.53 -12.43 -20.24
N SER A 197 -34.95 -11.19 -20.48
CA SER A 197 -34.34 -10.37 -21.53
C SER A 197 -34.14 -8.92 -21.13
N ARG A 198 -32.89 -8.51 -21.38
CA ARG A 198 -32.30 -7.18 -21.45
C ARG A 198 -33.24 -5.97 -21.50
N ILE A 199 -32.97 -5.09 -20.53
CA ILE A 199 -33.15 -3.64 -20.63
C ILE A 199 -32.13 -3.06 -21.62
N LYS A 200 -32.61 -2.43 -22.70
CA LYS A 200 -32.09 -1.14 -23.18
C LYS A 200 -33.23 -0.30 -23.74
N SER A 201 -33.47 0.81 -23.03
CA SER A 201 -33.91 2.11 -23.53
C SER A 201 -34.89 2.13 -24.71
N ILE A 202 -36.18 2.34 -24.40
CA ILE A 202 -37.05 3.21 -25.18
C ILE A 202 -37.74 4.13 -24.18
N ALA A 203 -37.45 5.42 -24.31
CA ALA A 203 -38.25 6.48 -23.77
C ALA A 203 -39.65 6.36 -24.39
N ASN A 204 -40.69 6.25 -23.56
CA ASN A 204 -41.98 6.81 -23.90
C ASN A 204 -42.86 6.99 -22.65
N GLN A 205 -43.36 8.22 -22.56
CA GLN A 205 -44.69 8.60 -22.08
C GLN A 205 -45.09 8.15 -20.66
N SER A 206 -44.79 9.02 -19.69
CA SER A 206 -45.75 9.31 -18.63
C SER A 206 -45.92 10.82 -18.52
N SER A 207 -46.80 11.35 -19.35
CA SER A 207 -47.43 12.66 -19.17
C SER A 207 -48.31 12.61 -17.92
N MET A 208 -47.68 12.68 -16.75
CA MET A 208 -48.35 13.15 -15.54
C MET A 208 -48.44 14.67 -15.68
N GLU A 209 -49.61 15.13 -16.10
CA GLU A 209 -49.94 16.54 -16.21
C GLU A 209 -49.56 17.28 -14.93
N VAL A 210 -48.73 18.30 -15.14
CA VAL A 210 -48.36 19.30 -14.17
C VAL A 210 -49.59 20.16 -13.94
N GLY A 211 -50.35 19.86 -12.89
CA GLY A 211 -51.31 20.82 -12.35
C GLY A 211 -50.57 22.09 -11.96
N PHE A 212 -50.84 23.18 -12.69
CA PHE A 212 -50.39 24.53 -12.39
C PHE A 212 -50.70 24.88 -10.93
N LEU A 213 -49.69 25.39 -10.23
CA LEU A 213 -49.87 26.05 -8.93
C LEU A 213 -50.49 27.43 -9.20
N PRO A 214 -51.66 27.78 -8.64
CA PRO A 214 -52.14 29.15 -8.73
C PRO A 214 -51.34 30.05 -7.77
N HIS A 215 -50.99 31.24 -8.24
CA HIS A 215 -50.50 32.35 -7.42
C HIS A 215 -51.60 32.83 -6.44
N PRO A 216 -51.23 33.46 -5.31
CA PRO A 216 -52.19 33.87 -4.30
C PRO A 216 -52.78 35.24 -4.68
N LYS A 217 -54.09 35.32 -4.87
CA LYS A 217 -54.86 36.55 -4.63
C LYS A 217 -55.65 36.36 -3.34
N GLY A 218 -55.63 37.40 -2.51
CA GLY A 218 -56.27 37.46 -1.19
C GLY A 218 -57.80 37.53 -1.28
N LEU A 219 -58.40 37.91 -0.14
CA LEU A 219 -59.84 37.88 0.20
C LEU A 219 -60.26 36.50 0.69
N GLY A 220 -61.01 36.32 1.77
CA GLY A 220 -61.81 37.20 2.61
C GLY A 220 -62.76 36.26 3.37
N VAL A 221 -63.10 36.61 4.60
CA VAL A 221 -63.88 35.79 5.55
C VAL A 221 -65.37 35.89 5.22
N SER A 222 -66.11 34.77 5.25
CA SER A 222 -67.53 34.63 5.70
C SER A 222 -67.98 33.19 5.43
N SER A 223 -68.09 32.31 6.43
CA SER A 223 -69.31 31.96 7.19
C SER A 223 -70.45 31.32 6.36
N LEU A 224 -70.86 30.15 6.86
CA LEU A 224 -72.04 29.27 6.69
C LEU A 224 -73.40 29.95 6.35
N PRO A 225 -74.52 29.24 6.04
CA PRO A 225 -74.83 27.83 6.33
C PRO A 225 -75.53 27.05 5.18
N GLY A 226 -75.73 25.74 5.42
CA GLY A 226 -76.72 24.96 4.71
C GLY A 226 -78.10 25.20 5.32
N VAL A 227 -79.11 25.34 4.46
CA VAL A 227 -80.53 25.21 4.79
C VAL A 227 -81.20 24.44 3.67
N SER A 228 -82.09 23.56 4.12
CA SER A 228 -83.10 22.77 3.42
C SER A 228 -83.96 23.54 2.42
N GLY A 229 -84.67 22.80 1.56
CA GLY A 229 -86.00 23.21 1.12
C GLY A 229 -86.21 23.08 -0.37
N ARG A 230 -87.22 22.26 -0.73
CA ARG A 230 -87.97 22.39 -1.99
C ARG A 230 -88.41 23.85 -2.13
N LYS A 231 -88.09 24.51 -3.25
CA LYS A 231 -88.77 25.73 -3.70
C LYS A 231 -88.84 25.70 -5.23
N GLY A 232 -90.08 25.77 -5.72
CA GLY A 232 -90.49 26.44 -6.95
C GLY A 232 -89.92 25.93 -8.26
N GLU A 233 -90.65 25.05 -8.93
CA GLU A 233 -90.73 25.08 -10.39
C GLU A 233 -91.46 26.37 -10.78
N GLY A 234 -90.72 27.33 -11.32
CA GLY A 234 -91.25 28.63 -11.77
C GLY A 234 -90.11 29.61 -11.99
N ASP A 235 -89.90 30.01 -13.24
CA ASP A 235 -89.12 31.18 -13.68
C ASP A 235 -87.58 31.14 -13.71
N GLU A 236 -86.93 30.00 -13.99
CA GLU A 236 -85.49 30.00 -14.36
C GLU A 236 -85.22 30.32 -15.85
N ALA A 237 -86.24 30.39 -16.71
CA ALA A 237 -86.06 30.59 -18.16
C ALA A 237 -85.75 32.04 -18.57
N ALA A 238 -85.94 33.04 -17.70
CA ALA A 238 -85.82 34.46 -18.03
C ALA A 238 -84.38 35.04 -17.97
N LEU A 239 -83.37 34.26 -17.58
CA LEU A 239 -82.02 34.77 -17.26
C LEU A 239 -80.89 34.32 -18.20
N LEU A 240 -81.17 33.50 -19.21
CA LEU A 240 -80.14 33.01 -20.15
C LEU A 240 -80.09 33.89 -21.40
N LYS A 241 -79.05 34.72 -21.52
CA LYS A 241 -78.73 35.50 -22.72
C LYS A 241 -77.73 34.76 -23.61
N GLU A 242 -77.76 35.02 -24.91
CA GLU A 242 -76.70 34.59 -25.83
C GLU A 242 -75.34 35.09 -25.32
N GLY A 243 -74.32 34.23 -25.38
CA GLY A 243 -72.99 34.46 -24.81
C GLY A 243 -72.78 33.99 -23.36
N SER A 244 -73.85 33.62 -22.63
CA SER A 244 -73.73 33.12 -21.26
C SER A 244 -72.98 31.78 -21.17
N LYS A 245 -72.15 31.60 -20.13
CA LYS A 245 -71.35 30.38 -19.90
C LYS A 245 -71.95 29.55 -18.78
N ILE A 246 -72.45 28.35 -19.11
CA ILE A 246 -73.09 27.44 -18.16
C ILE A 246 -72.32 26.12 -18.05
N ASN A 247 -72.40 25.48 -16.88
CA ASN A 247 -71.80 24.17 -16.63
C ASN A 247 -72.85 23.09 -16.81
N VAL A 248 -72.66 22.20 -17.78
CA VAL A 248 -73.63 21.16 -18.12
C VAL A 248 -72.97 19.79 -18.07
N LEU A 249 -73.74 18.77 -17.68
CA LEU A 249 -73.30 17.38 -17.75
C LEU A 249 -73.47 16.90 -19.20
N PHE A 250 -72.38 16.48 -19.83
CA PHE A 250 -72.42 15.93 -21.18
C PHE A 250 -73.19 14.59 -21.16
N PRO A 251 -74.20 14.41 -22.02
CA PRO A 251 -75.17 13.34 -21.88
C PRO A 251 -74.52 11.97 -22.10
N LEU A 252 -75.05 10.94 -21.42
CA LEU A 252 -74.53 9.57 -21.45
C LEU A 252 -74.83 8.83 -22.76
N LYS A 253 -75.86 9.28 -23.51
CA LYS A 253 -76.26 8.76 -24.82
C LYS A 253 -76.11 9.87 -25.86
N ILE A 254 -75.37 9.61 -26.94
CA ILE A 254 -75.28 10.47 -28.13
C ILE A 254 -76.27 9.88 -29.13
N GLY A 255 -77.16 10.71 -29.68
CA GLY A 255 -78.38 10.25 -30.34
C GLY A 255 -78.14 9.33 -31.53
N THR A 256 -78.68 8.11 -31.44
CA THR A 256 -79.33 7.42 -32.58
C THR A 256 -80.60 6.66 -32.19
N ASN A 257 -80.85 6.32 -30.91
CA ASN A 257 -82.13 5.71 -30.50
C ASN A 257 -82.62 6.27 -29.16
N LEU A 258 -83.55 7.23 -29.24
CA LEU A 258 -84.46 7.61 -28.16
C LEU A 258 -85.83 6.99 -28.50
N SER A 259 -85.92 5.66 -28.44
CA SER A 259 -87.19 4.96 -28.72
C SER A 259 -87.88 4.38 -27.48
N ASN A 260 -87.25 4.28 -26.32
CA ASN A 260 -87.79 3.40 -25.27
C ASN A 260 -87.93 3.96 -23.85
N ASP A 261 -87.76 5.26 -23.59
CA ASP A 261 -88.11 5.79 -22.27
C ASP A 261 -88.73 7.18 -22.39
N VAL A 262 -89.91 7.32 -21.80
CA VAL A 262 -90.82 8.48 -21.73
C VAL A 262 -91.89 8.52 -22.84
N ASN A 263 -93.14 8.33 -22.40
CA ASN A 263 -94.38 8.37 -23.16
C ASN A 263 -94.48 9.59 -24.10
N GLY A 264 -94.74 9.36 -25.39
CA GLY A 264 -95.53 10.27 -26.23
C GLY A 264 -94.86 11.47 -26.92
N GLU A 265 -93.55 11.49 -27.21
CA GLU A 265 -92.92 12.62 -27.94
C GLU A 265 -92.09 12.20 -29.19
N SER A 266 -92.36 11.06 -29.85
CA SER A 266 -91.57 10.66 -31.05
C SER A 266 -91.96 11.42 -32.33
N SER A 267 -93.20 11.90 -32.44
CA SER A 267 -93.70 12.65 -33.61
C SER A 267 -93.27 14.13 -33.63
N TYR A 268 -92.86 14.68 -32.48
CA TYR A 268 -92.45 16.08 -32.34
C TYR A 268 -91.01 16.36 -32.75
N LEU A 269 -90.12 15.36 -32.69
CA LEU A 269 -88.70 15.53 -33.01
C LEU A 269 -88.40 15.43 -34.52
N SER A 270 -89.19 14.66 -35.27
CA SER A 270 -89.12 14.56 -36.74
C SER A 270 -89.62 15.85 -37.42
N SER A 271 -90.69 16.44 -36.90
CA SER A 271 -91.23 17.74 -37.32
C SER A 271 -90.31 18.91 -36.92
N LEU A 272 -89.54 18.78 -35.83
CA LEU A 272 -88.55 19.77 -35.37
C LEU A 272 -87.35 19.94 -36.32
N GLY A 273 -86.89 18.84 -36.93
CA GLY A 273 -85.82 18.87 -37.94
C GLY A 273 -86.22 19.66 -39.19
N LEU A 274 -87.50 19.63 -39.53
CA LEU A 274 -88.10 20.35 -40.66
C LEU A 274 -88.22 21.87 -40.36
N ILE A 275 -88.65 22.24 -39.15
CA ILE A 275 -88.78 23.64 -38.69
C ILE A 275 -87.41 24.35 -38.62
N LEU A 276 -86.36 23.65 -38.18
CA LEU A 276 -84.99 24.20 -38.13
C LEU A 276 -84.37 24.39 -39.52
N LYS A 277 -84.79 23.58 -40.50
CA LYS A 277 -84.39 23.68 -41.92
C LYS A 277 -85.11 24.84 -42.61
N LEU A 278 -86.41 25.01 -42.37
CA LEU A 278 -87.24 26.10 -42.92
C LEU A 278 -86.84 27.50 -42.40
N ARG A 279 -86.32 27.62 -41.17
CA ARG A 279 -85.84 28.90 -40.60
C ARG A 279 -84.37 29.25 -40.96
N GLY A 280 -83.71 28.51 -41.85
CA GLY A 280 -82.37 28.84 -42.36
C GLY A 280 -81.23 28.74 -41.33
N ILE A 281 -81.44 28.08 -40.18
CA ILE A 281 -80.46 28.00 -39.08
C ILE A 281 -79.42 26.88 -39.29
N SER A 282 -79.69 25.94 -40.20
CA SER A 282 -78.75 24.87 -40.56
C SER A 282 -78.06 25.18 -41.89
N LYS A 283 -76.92 25.86 -41.85
CA LYS A 283 -75.96 25.87 -42.98
C LYS A 283 -74.82 24.86 -42.84
N ASP A 284 -74.69 24.14 -41.72
CA ASP A 284 -73.69 23.06 -41.59
C ASP A 284 -74.15 21.96 -40.62
N GLY A 285 -74.53 20.79 -41.14
CA GLY A 285 -74.32 19.50 -40.46
C GLY A 285 -75.28 19.07 -39.34
N PHE A 286 -76.52 19.58 -39.28
CA PHE A 286 -77.55 19.06 -38.37
C PHE A 286 -78.60 18.24 -39.13
N MET A 287 -78.22 17.07 -39.64
CA MET A 287 -79.16 16.10 -40.21
C MET A 287 -79.44 14.97 -39.22
N CYS A 288 -80.70 14.82 -38.81
CA CYS A 288 -81.22 13.55 -38.30
C CYS A 288 -81.73 12.77 -39.53
N GLY A 289 -80.87 11.91 -40.09
CA GLY A 289 -81.21 11.04 -41.20
C GLY A 289 -80.57 9.67 -41.00
N ALA A 290 -81.39 8.62 -41.14
CA ALA A 290 -80.94 7.25 -41.11
C ALA A 290 -80.01 6.96 -42.31
N HIS A 291 -79.01 6.13 -42.05
CA HIS A 291 -78.03 5.54 -42.97
C HIS A 291 -76.83 6.38 -43.46
N ASN A 292 -75.68 5.69 -43.35
CA ASN A 292 -74.39 5.85 -44.03
C ASN A 292 -73.29 6.70 -43.37
N ASN A 293 -72.37 5.95 -42.75
CA ASN A 293 -70.91 6.14 -42.61
C ASN A 293 -70.30 7.37 -43.28
N THR A 294 -70.60 8.55 -42.75
CA THR A 294 -69.78 9.75 -42.93
C THR A 294 -69.53 10.37 -41.56
N THR A 295 -68.33 10.91 -41.40
CA THR A 295 -67.74 11.46 -40.16
C THR A 295 -68.39 12.79 -39.73
N GLY A 296 -69.73 12.85 -39.70
CA GLY A 296 -70.51 13.97 -39.20
C GLY A 296 -70.81 13.80 -37.71
N SER A 297 -70.32 14.71 -36.87
CA SER A 297 -70.58 14.72 -35.43
C SER A 297 -72.06 15.05 -35.14
N SER A 298 -72.87 14.06 -34.77
CA SER A 298 -74.25 14.30 -34.29
C SER A 298 -74.24 15.20 -33.04
N PRO A 299 -75.10 16.24 -32.93
CA PRO A 299 -75.19 17.06 -31.72
C PRO A 299 -75.61 16.24 -30.50
N ALA A 300 -75.00 16.54 -29.36
CA ALA A 300 -75.46 16.04 -28.07
C ALA A 300 -76.62 16.91 -27.57
N VAL A 301 -77.77 16.29 -27.29
CA VAL A 301 -78.97 16.96 -26.76
C VAL A 301 -79.00 16.82 -25.24
N VAL A 302 -79.12 17.94 -24.53
CA VAL A 302 -79.29 17.96 -23.08
C VAL A 302 -80.62 18.66 -22.73
N PRO A 303 -81.60 17.96 -22.15
CA PRO A 303 -82.78 18.59 -21.58
C PRO A 303 -82.41 19.24 -20.24
N GLN A 304 -82.67 20.54 -20.11
CA GLN A 304 -82.47 21.28 -18.86
C GLN A 304 -83.68 22.21 -18.61
N GLY A 305 -84.66 21.71 -17.86
CA GLY A 305 -85.93 22.40 -17.64
C GLY A 305 -86.69 22.65 -18.95
N ASN A 306 -87.20 23.87 -19.14
CA ASN A 306 -87.92 24.30 -20.35
C ASN A 306 -87.00 24.59 -21.56
N ILE A 307 -85.72 24.24 -21.49
CA ILE A 307 -84.71 24.52 -22.52
C ILE A 307 -84.13 23.21 -23.06
N VAL A 308 -84.18 23.04 -24.38
CA VAL A 308 -83.50 21.96 -25.09
C VAL A 308 -82.20 22.52 -25.68
N LEU A 309 -81.07 22.01 -25.17
CA LEU A 309 -79.74 22.49 -25.52
C LEU A 309 -79.04 21.54 -26.49
N PHE A 310 -78.66 22.06 -27.66
CA PHE A 310 -77.85 21.36 -28.65
C PHE A 310 -76.38 21.76 -28.54
N ILE A 311 -75.52 20.80 -28.21
CA ILE A 311 -74.08 21.02 -28.06
C ILE A 311 -73.35 20.42 -29.26
N LYS A 312 -72.62 21.26 -30.00
CA LYS A 312 -71.72 20.79 -31.07
C LYS A 312 -70.51 20.12 -30.42
N GLN A 313 -70.24 18.84 -30.75
CA GLN A 313 -69.16 18.06 -30.18
C GLN A 313 -67.79 18.56 -30.68
N THR A 314 -67.31 19.64 -30.08
CA THR A 314 -66.00 20.24 -30.35
C THR A 314 -65.20 20.17 -29.05
N LEU A 315 -63.93 19.77 -29.11
CA LEU A 315 -63.01 19.56 -27.95
C LEU A 315 -63.05 18.19 -27.24
N GLY A 316 -63.61 17.13 -27.85
CA GLY A 316 -63.37 15.74 -27.40
C GLY A 316 -64.00 15.35 -26.04
N ALA A 317 -65.06 16.04 -25.62
CA ALA A 317 -65.82 15.71 -24.40
C ALA A 317 -66.43 14.30 -24.48
N LYS A 318 -66.32 13.52 -23.39
CA LYS A 318 -66.90 12.17 -23.30
C LYS A 318 -68.24 12.18 -22.57
N PRO A 319 -69.12 11.20 -22.86
CA PRO A 319 -70.37 11.02 -22.12
C PRO A 319 -70.15 10.95 -20.60
N GLY A 320 -70.87 11.77 -19.82
CA GLY A 320 -70.73 11.87 -18.36
C GLY A 320 -69.68 12.87 -17.84
N ASP A 321 -69.02 13.63 -18.72
CA ASP A 321 -68.12 14.71 -18.34
C ASP A 321 -68.88 16.01 -18.05
N ARG A 322 -68.48 16.77 -17.03
CA ARG A 322 -68.97 18.14 -16.84
C ARG A 322 -68.18 19.06 -17.76
N VAL A 323 -68.88 19.72 -18.67
CA VAL A 323 -68.32 20.65 -19.65
C VAL A 323 -68.84 22.05 -19.39
N LYS A 324 -67.97 23.05 -19.57
CA LYS A 324 -68.38 24.44 -19.58
C LYS A 324 -68.69 24.83 -21.02
N ILE A 325 -69.92 25.22 -21.25
CA ILE A 325 -70.42 25.59 -22.57
C ILE A 325 -70.78 27.07 -22.58
N GLN A 326 -70.67 27.67 -23.76
CA GLN A 326 -71.13 29.03 -24.02
C GLN A 326 -72.34 28.94 -24.94
N LEU A 327 -73.45 29.55 -24.54
CA LEU A 327 -74.63 29.65 -25.38
C LEU A 327 -74.31 30.58 -26.55
N VAL A 328 -74.46 30.08 -27.76
CA VAL A 328 -74.21 30.81 -29.00
C VAL A 328 -75.50 31.44 -29.51
N LYS A 329 -76.60 30.70 -29.45
CA LYS A 329 -77.89 31.14 -29.97
C LYS A 329 -79.04 30.62 -29.12
N ILE A 330 -80.07 31.41 -28.84
CA ILE A 330 -81.28 31.00 -28.12
C ILE A 330 -82.50 31.37 -28.95
N LEU A 331 -83.41 30.42 -29.15
CA LEU A 331 -84.59 30.56 -29.98
C LEU A 331 -85.83 30.11 -29.20
N ARG A 332 -86.88 30.93 -29.19
CA ARG A 332 -88.17 30.56 -28.61
C ARG A 332 -88.96 29.73 -29.60
N LEU A 333 -89.49 28.58 -29.17
CA LEU A 333 -90.38 27.78 -30.02
C LEU A 333 -91.83 28.19 -29.79
N ASN A 334 -92.30 28.09 -28.54
CA ASN A 334 -93.68 28.42 -28.11
C ASN A 334 -93.64 29.21 -26.79
N SER A 335 -94.80 29.55 -26.21
CA SER A 335 -94.92 30.30 -24.94
C SER A 335 -94.14 29.68 -23.78
N LEU A 336 -93.93 28.35 -23.77
CA LEU A 336 -93.33 27.59 -22.65
C LEU A 336 -91.98 26.88 -22.94
N ARG A 337 -91.45 26.84 -24.17
CA ARG A 337 -90.21 26.09 -24.50
C ARG A 337 -89.21 26.89 -25.33
N TYR A 338 -87.92 26.82 -24.95
CA TYR A 338 -86.78 27.47 -25.64
C TYR A 338 -85.77 26.42 -26.17
N PHE A 339 -85.08 26.77 -27.25
CA PHE A 339 -83.94 26.04 -27.80
C PHE A 339 -82.68 26.86 -27.65
N ALA A 340 -81.58 26.22 -27.27
CA ALA A 340 -80.29 26.88 -27.22
C ALA A 340 -79.22 26.05 -27.93
N ILE A 341 -78.34 26.71 -28.69
CA ILE A 341 -77.16 26.09 -29.29
C ILE A 341 -75.96 26.50 -28.42
N GLY A 342 -75.25 25.52 -27.89
CA GLY A 342 -74.07 25.72 -27.05
C GLY A 342 -72.78 25.24 -27.71
N LYS A 343 -71.70 26.01 -27.59
CA LYS A 343 -70.34 25.58 -27.95
C LYS A 343 -69.56 25.23 -26.69
N ILE A 344 -68.84 24.10 -26.71
CA ILE A 344 -67.96 23.71 -25.60
C ILE A 344 -66.77 24.68 -25.55
N VAL A 345 -66.51 25.27 -24.38
CA VAL A 345 -65.38 26.19 -24.14
C VAL A 345 -64.28 25.48 -23.36
N GLU A 346 -64.64 24.69 -22.35
CA GLU A 346 -63.68 24.02 -21.47
C GLU A 346 -64.19 22.63 -21.09
N VAL A 347 -63.38 21.60 -21.34
CA VAL A 347 -63.61 20.24 -20.87
C VAL A 347 -62.76 20.02 -19.63
N ASN A 348 -63.35 19.45 -18.56
CA ASN A 348 -62.57 19.07 -17.39
C ASN A 348 -61.48 18.06 -17.83
N PRO A 349 -60.19 18.30 -17.54
CA PRO A 349 -59.09 17.47 -18.07
C PRO A 349 -59.20 15.99 -17.67
N MET A 350 -60.02 15.68 -16.66
CA MET A 350 -60.30 14.32 -16.20
C MET A 350 -61.79 14.10 -15.99
N SER A 351 -62.31 13.10 -16.70
CA SER A 351 -63.67 12.58 -16.57
C SER A 351 -64.06 12.19 -15.14
N SER A 352 -65.34 12.33 -14.80
CA SER A 352 -65.92 11.92 -13.51
C SER A 352 -65.65 10.44 -13.20
N ASN A 353 -65.87 9.56 -14.17
CA ASN A 353 -65.60 8.13 -14.10
C ASN A 353 -64.11 7.83 -13.92
N LYS A 354 -63.25 8.55 -14.66
CA LYS A 354 -61.80 8.42 -14.53
C LYS A 354 -61.31 8.86 -13.14
N LYS A 355 -61.88 9.94 -12.59
CA LYS A 355 -61.62 10.38 -11.21
C LYS A 355 -62.00 9.29 -10.23
N ILE A 356 -63.23 8.77 -10.28
CA ILE A 356 -63.73 7.71 -9.38
C ILE A 356 -62.85 6.45 -9.48
N SER A 357 -62.47 6.05 -10.69
CA SER A 357 -61.54 4.93 -10.91
C SER A 357 -60.19 5.16 -10.22
N LEU A 358 -59.62 6.36 -10.36
CA LEU A 358 -58.37 6.75 -9.70
C LEU A 358 -58.51 6.82 -8.16
N ILE A 359 -59.66 7.28 -7.67
CA ILE A 359 -60.02 7.23 -6.23
C ILE A 359 -60.00 5.79 -5.74
N ARG A 360 -60.70 4.89 -6.43
CA ARG A 360 -60.79 3.47 -6.08
C ARG A 360 -59.42 2.80 -6.12
N GLY A 361 -58.61 3.08 -7.15
CA GLY A 361 -57.24 2.61 -7.26
C GLY A 361 -56.37 3.03 -6.07
N ASN A 362 -56.43 4.31 -5.67
CA ASN A 362 -55.69 4.82 -4.52
C ASN A 362 -56.14 4.16 -3.21
N ILE A 363 -57.46 3.98 -3.00
CA ILE A 363 -57.97 3.34 -1.78
C ILE A 363 -57.55 1.87 -1.75
N ARG A 364 -57.63 1.14 -2.88
CA ARG A 364 -57.13 -0.24 -2.99
C ARG A 364 -55.65 -0.32 -2.61
N GLN A 365 -54.83 0.64 -3.03
CA GLN A 365 -53.43 0.72 -2.60
C GLN A 365 -53.30 0.98 -1.09
N MET A 366 -54.11 1.86 -0.50
CA MET A 366 -54.09 2.11 0.95
C MET A 366 -54.51 0.87 1.76
N VAL A 367 -55.49 0.11 1.28
CA VAL A 367 -55.89 -1.18 1.88
C VAL A 367 -54.75 -2.19 1.77
N LYS A 368 -54.14 -2.33 0.59
CA LYS A 368 -52.98 -3.22 0.35
C LYS A 368 -51.77 -2.89 1.24
N ASN A 369 -51.62 -1.63 1.64
CA ASN A 369 -50.58 -1.18 2.57
C ASN A 369 -51.06 -1.15 4.04
N GLU A 370 -52.18 -1.80 4.36
CA GLU A 370 -52.67 -1.98 5.74
C GLU A 370 -52.94 -0.68 6.51
N MET A 371 -53.22 0.41 5.80
CA MET A 371 -53.43 1.73 6.41
C MET A 371 -54.73 1.85 7.22
N HIS A 372 -55.65 0.90 7.02
CA HIS A 372 -57.01 0.92 7.56
C HIS A 372 -57.13 0.27 8.94
N PHE A 373 -56.16 -0.54 9.36
CA PHE A 373 -56.20 -1.12 10.70
C PHE A 373 -55.83 -0.06 11.75
N GLY A 374 -56.66 0.11 12.76
CA GLY A 374 -56.32 0.86 13.96
C GLY A 374 -56.02 -0.06 15.14
N GLU A 375 -55.87 0.56 16.30
CA GLU A 375 -55.64 -0.11 17.58
C GLU A 375 -56.94 -0.72 18.17
N LYS A 376 -56.78 -1.54 19.22
CA LYS A 376 -57.86 -2.15 20.01
C LYS A 376 -58.92 -1.12 20.45
N VAL A 377 -60.18 -1.55 20.48
CA VAL A 377 -61.35 -0.72 20.85
C VAL A 377 -61.17 -0.01 22.19
N VAL A 378 -60.61 -0.69 23.19
CA VAL A 378 -60.39 -0.15 24.55
C VAL A 378 -59.42 1.04 24.56
N LYS A 379 -58.47 1.10 23.63
CA LYS A 379 -57.43 2.15 23.61
C LYS A 379 -57.80 3.36 22.74
N VAL A 380 -59.00 3.40 22.17
CA VAL A 380 -59.39 4.47 21.24
C VAL A 380 -59.52 5.81 21.97
N HIS A 381 -58.89 6.83 21.41
CA HIS A 381 -59.06 8.19 21.88
C HIS A 381 -60.38 8.78 21.38
N ALA A 382 -61.15 9.46 22.24
CA ALA A 382 -62.49 9.98 21.91
C ALA A 382 -62.51 10.85 20.63
N ARG A 383 -61.51 11.74 20.47
CA ARG A 383 -61.38 12.62 19.30
C ARG A 383 -61.08 11.89 17.97
N MET A 384 -60.73 10.61 18.01
CA MET A 384 -60.52 9.78 16.82
C MET A 384 -61.77 9.07 16.33
N LYS A 385 -62.86 9.02 17.12
CA LYS A 385 -64.13 8.38 16.73
C LYS A 385 -64.64 8.85 15.37
N LYS A 386 -64.50 10.14 15.06
CA LYS A 386 -64.88 10.71 13.74
C LYS A 386 -64.07 10.20 12.56
N TYR A 387 -62.91 9.58 12.76
CA TYR A 387 -62.08 9.01 11.68
C TYR A 387 -62.21 7.50 11.58
N ILE A 388 -62.99 6.87 12.45
CA ILE A 388 -63.32 5.44 12.38
C ILE A 388 -64.42 5.23 11.34
N TRP A 389 -64.38 4.08 10.68
CA TRP A 389 -65.40 3.66 9.74
C TRP A 389 -66.65 3.21 10.51
N LEU A 390 -67.82 3.74 10.14
CA LEU A 390 -69.10 3.35 10.73
C LEU A 390 -69.82 2.36 9.80
N ARG A 391 -70.54 1.40 10.38
CA ARG A 391 -71.42 0.49 9.64
C ARG A 391 -72.56 1.28 8.99
N LYS A 392 -72.79 1.05 7.69
CA LYS A 392 -73.81 1.77 6.90
C LYS A 392 -75.12 0.99 6.70
N LYS A 393 -75.11 -0.32 6.91
CA LYS A 393 -76.23 -1.24 6.67
C LYS A 393 -76.44 -2.16 7.88
N GLY A 394 -77.67 -2.65 8.07
CA GLY A 394 -78.08 -3.55 9.15
C GLY A 394 -78.47 -2.85 10.45
N GLN A 395 -78.89 -3.63 11.46
CA GLN A 395 -79.36 -3.13 12.77
C GLN A 395 -78.30 -2.33 13.55
N ASN A 396 -77.01 -2.57 13.29
CA ASN A 396 -75.89 -1.85 13.91
C ASN A 396 -75.43 -0.63 13.08
N LYS A 397 -76.34 0.04 12.38
CA LYS A 397 -76.05 1.27 11.62
C LYS A 397 -75.44 2.34 12.56
N ASN A 398 -74.47 3.10 12.07
CA ASN A 398 -73.75 4.14 12.82
C ASN A 398 -72.85 3.65 13.97
N LYS A 399 -72.77 2.34 14.28
CA LYS A 399 -71.75 1.81 15.20
C LYS A 399 -70.39 1.66 14.51
N PRO A 400 -69.26 1.78 15.25
CA PRO A 400 -67.92 1.55 14.73
C PRO A 400 -67.78 0.16 14.09
N PHE A 401 -67.15 0.11 12.91
CA PHE A 401 -66.81 -1.15 12.27
C PHE A 401 -65.52 -1.70 12.89
N ILE A 402 -65.65 -2.87 13.53
CA ILE A 402 -64.59 -3.55 14.26
C ILE A 402 -64.27 -4.85 13.52
N GLN A 403 -62.98 -5.14 13.34
CA GLN A 403 -62.48 -6.38 12.77
C GLN A 403 -61.41 -6.95 13.69
N ASN A 404 -61.56 -8.20 14.13
CA ASN A 404 -60.63 -8.87 15.06
C ASN A 404 -60.32 -8.03 16.32
N GLY A 405 -61.34 -7.40 16.91
CA GLY A 405 -61.21 -6.54 18.10
C GLY A 405 -60.50 -5.20 17.88
N ARG A 406 -60.20 -4.82 16.63
CA ARG A 406 -59.57 -3.55 16.24
C ARG A 406 -60.50 -2.65 15.47
N ASN A 407 -60.32 -1.34 15.60
CA ASN A 407 -61.10 -0.37 14.85
C ASN A 407 -60.61 -0.25 13.42
N ILE A 408 -61.53 -0.04 12.48
CA ILE A 408 -61.16 0.25 11.10
C ILE A 408 -61.18 1.77 10.84
N ILE A 409 -60.06 2.30 10.38
CA ILE A 409 -59.87 3.70 10.02
C ILE A 409 -60.52 3.98 8.66
N ASN A 410 -61.24 5.09 8.55
CA ASN A 410 -61.87 5.53 7.32
C ASN A 410 -60.85 6.08 6.31
N LEU A 411 -60.48 5.23 5.34
CA LEU A 411 -59.50 5.57 4.30
C LEU A 411 -59.89 6.75 3.39
N LEU A 412 -61.18 7.05 3.23
CA LEU A 412 -61.60 8.24 2.48
C LEU A 412 -61.18 9.52 3.22
N LYS A 413 -61.36 9.53 4.54
CA LYS A 413 -60.89 10.62 5.41
C LYS A 413 -59.37 10.66 5.45
N THR A 414 -58.71 9.50 5.54
CA THR A 414 -57.24 9.38 5.45
C THR A 414 -56.71 10.01 4.18
N ARG A 415 -57.26 9.68 3.01
CA ARG A 415 -56.83 10.25 1.73
C ARG A 415 -57.02 11.76 1.68
N ARG A 416 -58.15 12.29 2.15
CA ARG A 416 -58.40 13.73 2.21
C ARG A 416 -57.34 14.43 3.07
N CYS A 417 -57.06 13.88 4.25
CA CYS A 417 -56.04 14.40 5.17
C CYS A 417 -54.63 14.31 4.58
N LEU A 418 -54.28 13.17 3.97
CA LEU A 418 -53.00 12.94 3.29
C LEU A 418 -52.77 13.96 2.17
N ASN A 419 -53.75 14.20 1.31
CA ASN A 419 -53.63 15.18 0.23
C ASN A 419 -53.47 16.61 0.77
N LYS A 420 -54.22 16.98 1.81
CA LYS A 420 -54.08 18.28 2.48
C LYS A 420 -52.68 18.43 3.09
N ALA A 421 -52.18 17.39 3.75
CA ALA A 421 -50.84 17.35 4.32
C ALA A 421 -49.76 17.46 3.25
N LEU A 422 -49.83 16.68 2.17
CA LEU A 422 -48.89 16.74 1.04
C LEU A 422 -48.86 18.13 0.39
N GLY A 423 -50.02 18.78 0.26
CA GLY A 423 -50.12 20.15 -0.22
C GLY A 423 -49.33 21.12 0.66
N GLN A 424 -49.58 21.11 1.97
CA GLN A 424 -48.87 21.99 2.91
C GLN A 424 -47.37 21.68 3.01
N LEU A 425 -47.02 20.39 3.04
CA LEU A 425 -45.62 19.94 3.04
C LEU A 425 -44.87 20.46 1.81
N SER A 426 -45.50 20.41 0.63
CA SER A 426 -44.92 20.96 -0.60
C SER A 426 -44.69 22.47 -0.53
N LYS A 427 -45.62 23.23 0.07
CA LYS A 427 -45.46 24.68 0.28
C LYS A 427 -44.24 24.99 1.16
N TYR A 428 -44.05 24.24 2.24
CA TYR A 428 -42.88 24.41 3.10
C TYR A 428 -41.56 24.05 2.41
N ALA A 429 -41.55 23.00 1.58
CA ALA A 429 -40.39 22.61 0.78
C ALA A 429 -40.03 23.66 -0.29
N VAL A 430 -41.03 24.23 -0.98
CA VAL A 430 -40.82 25.34 -1.93
C VAL A 430 -40.24 26.56 -1.23
N LYS A 431 -40.71 26.89 -0.02
CA LYS A 431 -40.15 27.96 0.82
C LYS A 431 -38.73 27.64 1.33
N GLY A 432 -38.21 26.43 1.11
CA GLY A 432 -36.87 26.05 1.52
C GLY A 432 -36.72 25.71 2.99
N ARG A 433 -37.81 25.39 3.69
CA ARG A 433 -37.74 24.98 5.10
C ARG A 433 -37.07 23.61 5.23
N THR A 434 -36.37 23.41 6.33
CA THR A 434 -35.76 22.12 6.69
C THR A 434 -36.75 21.24 7.43
N PHE A 435 -36.68 19.93 7.19
CA PHE A 435 -37.58 18.95 7.80
C PHE A 435 -36.87 18.17 8.91
N LEU A 436 -37.57 17.88 10.02
CA LEU A 436 -37.12 17.00 11.08
C LEU A 436 -38.04 15.78 11.13
N PHE A 437 -37.53 14.62 10.70
CA PHE A 437 -38.27 13.36 10.75
C PHE A 437 -38.04 12.65 12.08
N LEU A 438 -39.10 12.28 12.75
CA LEU A 438 -39.06 11.74 14.10
C LEU A 438 -39.94 10.49 14.19
N GLY A 439 -39.35 9.39 14.66
CA GLY A 439 -40.11 8.19 14.97
C GLY A 439 -39.22 7.07 15.48
N THR A 440 -39.47 6.65 16.71
CA THR A 440 -38.67 5.63 17.40
C THR A 440 -39.33 4.26 17.39
N LYS A 441 -40.59 4.17 16.95
CA LYS A 441 -41.28 2.89 16.74
C LYS A 441 -40.44 2.00 15.81
N LYS A 442 -40.27 0.72 16.17
CA LYS A 442 -39.53 -0.27 15.37
C LYS A 442 -39.88 -0.25 13.86
N PRO A 443 -41.17 -0.23 13.44
CA PRO A 443 -41.53 -0.17 12.02
C PRO A 443 -41.12 1.15 11.32
N ALA A 444 -41.02 2.25 12.06
CA ALA A 444 -40.74 3.59 11.52
C ALA A 444 -39.25 3.96 11.52
N ALA A 445 -38.50 3.52 12.53
CA ALA A 445 -37.14 3.99 12.84
C ALA A 445 -36.18 3.92 11.64
N GLU A 446 -36.17 2.77 10.93
CA GLU A 446 -35.29 2.61 9.78
C GLU A 446 -35.77 3.40 8.55
N LEU A 447 -37.09 3.45 8.33
CA LEU A 447 -37.70 4.14 7.19
C LEU A 447 -37.47 5.65 7.26
N ILE A 448 -37.67 6.25 8.43
CA ILE A 448 -37.43 7.67 8.68
C ILE A 448 -35.97 8.05 8.39
N LYS A 449 -35.02 7.25 8.89
CA LYS A 449 -33.60 7.45 8.61
C LYS A 449 -33.32 7.42 7.11
N LYS A 450 -33.85 6.42 6.39
CA LYS A 450 -33.69 6.31 4.93
C LYS A 450 -34.25 7.53 4.21
N VAL A 451 -35.49 7.90 4.52
CA VAL A 451 -36.20 9.02 3.88
C VAL A 451 -35.47 10.34 4.09
N SER A 452 -35.02 10.61 5.31
CA SER A 452 -34.26 11.83 5.61
C SER A 452 -32.90 11.89 4.90
N LEU A 453 -32.26 10.74 4.68
CA LEU A 453 -30.99 10.70 3.92
C LEU A 453 -31.22 11.00 2.43
N PHE A 454 -32.37 10.61 1.87
CA PHE A 454 -32.67 10.84 0.45
C PHE A 454 -33.05 12.29 0.11
N THR A 455 -33.62 13.03 1.06
CA THR A 455 -33.97 14.46 0.93
C THR A 455 -32.75 15.38 1.02
N LYS A 456 -31.64 14.96 1.66
CA LYS A 456 -30.40 15.73 1.90
C LYS A 456 -30.56 16.97 2.79
N ASN A 457 -31.67 17.70 2.72
CA ASN A 457 -31.97 18.90 3.49
C ASN A 457 -32.93 18.63 4.66
N SER A 458 -32.70 17.53 5.38
CA SER A 458 -33.51 17.16 6.54
C SER A 458 -32.70 16.41 7.58
N PHE A 459 -33.25 16.39 8.79
CA PHE A 459 -32.69 15.76 9.96
C PHE A 459 -33.60 14.63 10.42
N PHE A 460 -33.06 13.70 11.21
CA PHE A 460 -33.88 12.63 11.76
C PHE A 460 -33.51 12.26 13.19
N VAL A 461 -34.50 11.75 13.91
CA VAL A 461 -34.33 11.04 15.19
C VAL A 461 -35.13 9.75 15.12
N ASN A 462 -34.42 8.61 15.14
CA ASN A 462 -35.02 7.30 14.96
C ASN A 462 -34.89 6.35 16.16
N THR A 463 -34.16 6.76 17.21
CA THR A 463 -33.83 5.88 18.33
C THR A 463 -34.56 6.27 19.60
N ARG A 464 -34.29 7.46 20.14
CA ARG A 464 -34.96 8.02 21.32
C ARG A 464 -34.95 9.54 21.25
N TRP A 465 -36.07 10.18 21.55
CA TRP A 465 -36.12 11.61 21.82
C TRP A 465 -35.62 11.87 23.25
N ILE A 466 -34.56 12.67 23.37
CA ILE A 466 -34.07 13.13 24.67
C ILE A 466 -34.82 14.42 24.99
N GLY A 467 -35.50 14.48 26.14
CA GLY A 467 -36.20 15.69 26.55
C GLY A 467 -35.24 16.88 26.58
N GLY A 468 -35.68 18.02 26.06
CA GLY A 468 -34.81 19.18 25.90
C GLY A 468 -34.07 19.22 24.55
N MET A 469 -34.35 18.29 23.63
CA MET A 469 -33.64 18.20 22.34
C MET A 469 -33.74 19.48 21.51
N LEU A 470 -34.86 20.19 21.58
CA LEU A 470 -35.04 21.47 20.88
C LEU A 470 -35.08 22.66 21.85
N THR A 471 -35.69 22.48 23.02
CA THR A 471 -35.84 23.55 24.02
C THR A 471 -34.52 23.89 24.73
N ASN A 472 -33.68 22.89 25.05
CA ASN A 472 -32.34 23.06 25.63
C ASN A 472 -31.24 22.83 24.57
N TRP A 473 -31.34 23.52 23.43
CA TRP A 473 -30.42 23.33 22.30
C TRP A 473 -28.95 23.60 22.67
N LYS A 474 -28.65 24.51 23.60
CA LYS A 474 -27.26 24.84 24.02
C LYS A 474 -26.56 23.59 24.58
N SER A 475 -27.22 22.83 25.45
CA SER A 475 -26.67 21.61 26.05
C SER A 475 -26.57 20.45 25.06
N ILE A 476 -27.57 20.34 24.18
CA ILE A 476 -27.60 19.34 23.11
C ILE A 476 -26.49 19.61 22.09
N LYS A 477 -26.27 20.87 21.71
CA LYS A 477 -25.17 21.31 20.83
C LYS A 477 -23.81 20.93 21.42
N LYS A 478 -23.57 21.16 22.72
CA LYS A 478 -22.35 20.72 23.42
C LYS A 478 -22.16 19.20 23.33
N SER A 479 -23.24 18.43 23.46
CA SER A 479 -23.21 16.96 23.35
C SER A 479 -22.91 16.48 21.92
N ILE A 480 -23.46 17.15 20.90
CA ILE A 480 -23.17 16.87 19.49
C ILE A 480 -21.73 17.23 19.13
N GLN A 481 -21.20 18.35 19.64
CA GLN A 481 -19.83 18.78 19.37
C GLN A 481 -18.79 17.73 19.78
N LYS A 482 -19.06 16.95 20.84
CA LYS A 482 -18.22 15.80 21.25
C LYS A 482 -18.13 14.69 20.17
N ILE A 483 -19.08 14.61 19.25
CA ILE A 483 -19.12 13.64 18.14
C ILE A 483 -18.38 14.16 16.91
N SER A 484 -18.39 15.48 16.69
CA SER A 484 -17.84 16.11 15.49
C SER A 484 -16.40 15.72 15.15
N PRO A 485 -15.42 15.67 16.08
CA PRO A 485 -14.05 15.29 15.72
C PRO A 485 -13.98 13.85 15.19
N ILE A 486 -14.74 12.93 15.80
CA ILE A 486 -14.77 11.52 15.40
C ILE A 486 -15.41 11.34 14.02
N LEU A 487 -16.45 12.13 13.70
CA LEU A 487 -17.05 12.13 12.35
C LEU A 487 -16.11 12.72 11.29
N LYS A 488 -15.33 13.76 11.63
CA LYS A 488 -14.31 14.30 10.72
C LYS A 488 -13.23 13.25 10.42
N GLU A 489 -12.72 12.57 11.44
CA GLU A 489 -11.75 11.47 11.28
C GLU A 489 -12.33 10.29 10.49
N LYS A 490 -13.61 9.95 10.72
CA LYS A 490 -14.31 8.98 9.87
C LYS A 490 -14.26 9.38 8.41
N GLN A 491 -14.57 10.65 8.14
CA GLN A 491 -14.62 11.18 6.80
C GLN A 491 -13.23 11.16 6.14
N THR A 492 -12.16 11.51 6.85
CA THR A 492 -10.79 11.47 6.31
C THR A 492 -10.38 10.05 5.94
N ILE A 493 -10.70 9.06 6.78
CA ILE A 493 -10.38 7.65 6.50
C ILE A 493 -11.21 7.12 5.33
N ILE A 494 -12.51 7.43 5.28
CA ILE A 494 -13.35 7.09 4.12
C ILE A 494 -12.77 7.71 2.85
N ASN A 495 -12.37 8.99 2.89
CA ASN A 495 -11.76 9.66 1.74
C ASN A 495 -10.44 8.98 1.33
N ALA A 496 -9.55 8.67 2.28
CA ALA A 496 -8.30 7.96 2.00
C ALA A 496 -8.53 6.55 1.39
N ILE A 497 -9.57 5.84 1.83
CA ILE A 497 -9.97 4.55 1.23
C ILE A 497 -10.49 4.76 -0.19
N LEU A 498 -11.33 5.77 -0.42
CA LEU A 498 -11.86 6.10 -1.74
C LEU A 498 -10.74 6.50 -2.72
N GLU A 499 -9.77 7.27 -2.26
CA GLU A 499 -8.55 7.62 -3.01
C GLU A 499 -7.73 6.38 -3.34
N LYS A 500 -7.44 5.51 -2.37
CA LYS A 500 -6.76 4.23 -2.61
C LYS A 500 -7.52 3.38 -3.64
N ARG A 501 -8.85 3.31 -3.55
CA ARG A 501 -9.66 2.59 -4.53
C ARG A 501 -9.56 3.21 -5.93
N GLN A 502 -9.56 4.54 -6.01
CA GLN A 502 -9.42 5.26 -7.26
C GLN A 502 -8.03 5.03 -7.88
N THR A 503 -6.96 5.06 -7.09
CA THR A 503 -5.59 4.75 -7.56
C THR A 503 -5.45 3.30 -8.04
N ILE A 504 -6.07 2.33 -7.35
CA ILE A 504 -6.06 0.93 -7.81
C ILE A 504 -6.84 0.82 -9.14
N ARG A 505 -8.01 1.46 -9.25
CA ARG A 505 -8.82 1.48 -10.48
C ARG A 505 -8.03 2.08 -11.64
N THR A 506 -7.40 3.24 -11.46
CA THR A 506 -6.60 3.89 -12.51
C THR A 506 -5.40 3.03 -12.91
N ARG A 507 -4.73 2.40 -11.93
CA ARG A 507 -3.61 1.48 -12.18
C ARG A 507 -4.03 0.26 -13.01
N LEU A 508 -5.17 -0.35 -12.69
CA LEU A 508 -5.68 -1.49 -13.46
C LEU A 508 -6.09 -1.10 -14.88
N LEU A 509 -6.75 0.06 -15.05
CA LEU A 509 -7.06 0.59 -16.38
C LEU A 509 -5.78 0.84 -17.19
N LYS A 510 -4.78 1.50 -16.60
CA LYS A 510 -3.47 1.75 -17.24
C LYS A 510 -2.78 0.43 -17.61
N LYS A 511 -2.80 -0.58 -16.74
CA LYS A 511 -2.25 -1.91 -17.03
C LYS A 511 -2.98 -2.58 -18.19
N GLY A 512 -4.31 -2.57 -18.21
CA GLY A 512 -5.12 -3.11 -19.30
C GLY A 512 -4.78 -2.47 -20.65
N LEU A 513 -4.65 -1.13 -20.67
CA LEU A 513 -4.24 -0.36 -21.85
C LEU A 513 -2.82 -0.70 -22.33
N VAL A 514 -1.86 -0.82 -21.39
CA VAL A 514 -0.47 -1.19 -21.71
C VAL A 514 -0.40 -2.61 -22.29
N LEU A 515 -1.14 -3.56 -21.72
CA LEU A 515 -1.20 -4.93 -22.21
C LEU A 515 -1.76 -4.97 -23.64
N ARG A 516 -2.81 -4.20 -23.94
CA ARG A 516 -3.35 -4.05 -25.29
C ARG A 516 -2.32 -3.50 -26.28
N LYS A 517 -1.56 -2.46 -25.91
CA LYS A 517 -0.50 -1.90 -26.76
C LYS A 517 0.60 -2.95 -27.03
N LYS A 518 1.05 -3.65 -25.97
CA LYS A 518 2.08 -4.69 -26.08
C LYS A 518 1.63 -5.88 -26.93
N SER A 519 0.39 -6.35 -26.76
CA SER A 519 -0.15 -7.45 -27.59
C SER A 519 -0.23 -7.05 -29.06
N LYS A 520 -0.62 -5.80 -29.37
CA LYS A 520 -0.62 -5.27 -30.75
C LYS A 520 0.78 -5.32 -31.36
N LEU A 521 1.78 -4.83 -30.62
CA LEU A 521 3.17 -4.76 -31.09
C LEU A 521 3.80 -6.15 -31.25
N LEU A 522 3.50 -7.08 -30.35
CA LEU A 522 3.93 -8.49 -30.46
C LEU A 522 3.41 -9.14 -31.74
N ILE A 523 2.12 -8.96 -32.06
CA ILE A 523 1.52 -9.51 -33.28
C ILE A 523 2.11 -8.85 -34.54
N LYS A 524 2.34 -7.53 -34.52
CA LYS A 524 3.04 -6.83 -35.62
C LYS A 524 4.44 -7.40 -35.87
N LYS A 525 5.23 -7.60 -34.80
CA LYS A 525 6.58 -8.19 -34.88
C LYS A 525 6.54 -9.64 -35.36
N ALA A 526 5.56 -10.41 -34.88
CA ALA A 526 5.38 -11.81 -35.26
C ALA A 526 5.08 -11.96 -36.76
N ARG A 527 4.19 -11.11 -37.29
CA ARG A 527 3.88 -11.05 -38.73
C ARG A 527 5.08 -10.64 -39.57
N ALA A 528 5.80 -9.59 -39.16
CA ALA A 528 7.01 -9.15 -39.84
C ALA A 528 8.09 -10.25 -39.87
N LEU A 529 8.26 -10.99 -38.77
CA LEU A 529 9.20 -12.10 -38.70
C LEU A 529 8.81 -13.26 -39.62
N LEU A 530 7.53 -13.66 -39.61
CA LEU A 530 7.03 -14.66 -40.56
C LEU A 530 7.28 -14.25 -42.01
N PHE A 531 7.04 -12.97 -42.34
CA PHE A 531 7.33 -12.43 -43.67
C PHE A 531 8.81 -12.53 -44.05
N THR A 532 9.74 -12.16 -43.14
CA THR A 532 11.18 -12.28 -43.40
C THR A 532 11.66 -13.73 -43.55
N LEU A 533 11.08 -14.66 -42.78
CA LEU A 533 11.43 -16.07 -42.85
C LEU A 533 10.87 -16.73 -44.12
N ASN A 534 9.65 -16.34 -44.53
CA ASN A 534 9.05 -16.81 -45.77
C ASN A 534 9.82 -16.30 -46.99
N GLN A 535 10.28 -15.04 -46.99
CA GLN A 535 11.16 -14.53 -48.06
C GLN A 535 12.49 -15.27 -48.14
N ALA A 536 13.15 -15.50 -46.98
CA ALA A 536 14.41 -16.23 -46.93
C ALA A 536 14.26 -17.71 -47.33
N ALA A 537 13.07 -18.29 -47.17
CA ALA A 537 12.75 -19.66 -47.59
C ALA A 537 12.43 -19.75 -49.10
N ASN A 538 11.92 -18.68 -49.72
CA ASN A 538 11.57 -18.69 -51.15
C ASN A 538 12.79 -18.54 -52.10
N GLY A 539 13.97 -18.18 -51.59
CA GLY A 539 15.21 -18.14 -52.38
C GLY A 539 15.90 -19.49 -52.56
N ASN A 540 15.51 -20.50 -51.78
CA ASN A 540 15.97 -21.89 -51.88
C ASN A 540 14.73 -22.73 -52.18
N GLY A 541 14.59 -23.29 -53.37
CA GLY A 541 13.34 -23.82 -53.96
C GLY A 541 12.59 -24.98 -53.26
N GLU A 542 12.50 -25.05 -51.93
CA GLU A 542 11.72 -26.05 -51.19
C GLU A 542 10.81 -25.44 -50.11
N LYS A 543 9.50 -25.44 -50.39
CA LYS A 543 8.44 -25.01 -49.47
C LYS A 543 8.07 -26.12 -48.48
N THR A 544 8.80 -26.25 -47.37
CA THR A 544 8.33 -27.03 -46.21
C THR A 544 8.40 -26.21 -44.91
N LYS A 545 7.41 -26.37 -44.00
CA LYS A 545 7.32 -25.63 -42.72
C LYS A 545 8.53 -25.86 -41.80
N THR A 546 9.23 -26.98 -42.00
CA THR A 546 10.49 -27.41 -41.40
C THR A 546 11.67 -26.46 -41.71
N SER A 547 11.64 -25.75 -42.84
CA SER A 547 12.72 -24.86 -43.29
C SER A 547 12.90 -23.60 -42.44
N THR A 548 11.85 -23.13 -41.75
CA THR A 548 11.90 -21.88 -40.97
C THR A 548 12.58 -22.05 -39.61
N SER A 549 12.38 -23.20 -38.96
CA SER A 549 13.04 -23.55 -37.69
C SER A 549 14.51 -23.89 -37.89
N SER A 550 14.86 -24.58 -38.99
CA SER A 550 16.24 -24.96 -39.31
C SER A 550 17.13 -23.73 -39.56
N LEU A 551 16.65 -22.74 -40.31
CA LEU A 551 17.37 -21.47 -40.54
C LEU A 551 17.72 -20.72 -39.25
N LEU A 552 16.83 -20.72 -38.24
CA LEU A 552 17.09 -20.10 -36.94
C LEU A 552 18.02 -20.95 -36.07
N ILE A 553 18.07 -22.27 -36.27
CA ILE A 553 19.00 -23.19 -35.57
C ILE A 553 20.42 -23.00 -36.09
N GLN A 554 20.61 -23.00 -37.42
CA GLN A 554 21.90 -22.73 -38.05
C GLN A 554 22.46 -21.34 -37.67
N LYS A 555 21.63 -20.29 -37.67
CA LYS A 555 22.05 -18.96 -37.20
C LYS A 555 22.46 -18.94 -35.73
N THR A 556 21.83 -19.75 -34.87
CA THR A 556 22.23 -19.84 -33.46
C THR A 556 23.54 -20.56 -33.26
N GLU A 557 23.78 -21.65 -33.99
CA GLU A 557 25.01 -22.43 -33.93
C GLU A 557 26.20 -21.60 -34.41
N ASN A 558 26.07 -20.93 -35.55
CA ASN A 558 27.11 -20.02 -36.08
C ASN A 558 27.49 -18.90 -35.10
N LEU A 559 26.51 -18.35 -34.36
CA LEU A 559 26.79 -17.32 -33.35
C LEU A 559 27.40 -17.89 -32.07
N ASN A 560 27.05 -19.12 -31.69
CA ASN A 560 27.65 -19.80 -30.53
C ASN A 560 29.10 -20.18 -30.79
N ILE A 561 29.43 -20.69 -31.99
CA ILE A 561 30.81 -20.96 -32.42
C ILE A 561 31.64 -19.69 -32.33
N LYS A 562 31.17 -18.59 -32.96
CA LYS A 562 31.84 -17.28 -32.89
C LYS A 562 32.01 -16.78 -31.44
N ARG A 563 31.04 -17.06 -30.56
CA ARG A 563 31.12 -16.65 -29.14
C ARG A 563 32.17 -17.44 -28.38
N ASN A 564 32.24 -18.76 -28.60
CA ASN A 564 33.19 -19.63 -27.92
C ASN A 564 34.63 -19.28 -28.35
N GLN A 565 34.87 -19.08 -29.64
CA GLN A 565 36.17 -18.59 -30.16
C GLN A 565 36.62 -17.26 -29.51
N ARG A 566 35.70 -16.31 -29.30
CA ARG A 566 36.03 -15.04 -28.61
C ARG A 566 36.25 -15.22 -27.11
N PHE A 567 35.62 -16.22 -26.50
CA PHE A 567 35.79 -16.52 -25.09
C PHE A 567 37.17 -17.12 -24.81
N GLU A 568 37.61 -18.10 -25.61
CA GLU A 568 38.96 -18.69 -25.53
C GLU A 568 40.05 -17.62 -25.69
N ARG A 569 39.94 -16.74 -26.70
CA ARG A 569 40.85 -15.60 -26.88
C ARG A 569 40.88 -14.69 -25.65
N SER A 570 39.73 -14.49 -24.99
CA SER A 570 39.64 -13.68 -23.78
C SER A 570 40.30 -14.35 -22.57
N GLN A 571 40.27 -15.68 -22.46
CA GLN A 571 40.97 -16.42 -21.40
C GLN A 571 42.49 -16.28 -21.54
N ASN A 572 43.02 -16.46 -22.76
CA ASN A 572 44.44 -16.30 -23.04
C ASN A 572 44.96 -14.88 -22.70
N LEU A 573 44.15 -13.84 -22.92
CA LEU A 573 44.49 -12.47 -22.53
C LEU A 573 44.54 -12.27 -21.01
N ILE A 574 43.67 -12.95 -20.24
CA ILE A 574 43.65 -12.88 -18.78
C ILE A 574 44.89 -13.54 -18.20
N GLU A 575 45.25 -14.72 -18.69
CA GLU A 575 46.47 -15.42 -18.26
C GLU A 575 47.72 -14.57 -18.52
N LYS A 576 47.84 -13.97 -19.70
CA LYS A 576 48.94 -13.06 -20.02
C LYS A 576 48.97 -11.83 -19.11
N TYR A 577 47.81 -11.29 -18.73
CA TYR A 577 47.71 -10.17 -17.81
C TYR A 577 48.18 -10.55 -16.40
N ASN A 578 47.76 -11.70 -15.88
CA ASN A 578 48.14 -12.17 -14.54
C ASN A 578 49.66 -12.40 -14.44
N LYS A 579 50.26 -13.05 -15.45
CA LYS A 579 51.73 -13.23 -15.54
C LYS A 579 52.50 -11.90 -15.50
N LEU A 580 51.98 -10.86 -16.16
CA LEU A 580 52.61 -9.53 -16.13
C LEU A 580 52.38 -8.79 -14.82
N LEU A 581 51.26 -9.06 -14.14
CA LEU A 581 50.96 -8.47 -12.83
C LEU A 581 51.90 -9.03 -11.75
N GLU A 582 52.15 -10.34 -11.75
CA GLU A 582 53.13 -11.00 -10.87
C GLU A 582 54.55 -10.45 -11.07
N LYS A 583 54.98 -10.28 -12.33
CA LYS A 583 56.28 -9.65 -12.63
C LYS A 583 56.37 -8.23 -12.08
N LYS A 584 55.26 -7.48 -12.07
CA LYS A 584 55.21 -6.11 -11.54
C LYS A 584 55.28 -6.09 -10.01
N THR A 585 54.62 -7.03 -9.32
CA THR A 585 54.69 -7.11 -7.84
C THR A 585 56.10 -7.46 -7.40
N GLN A 586 56.73 -8.46 -8.02
CA GLN A 586 58.13 -8.83 -7.77
C GLN A 586 59.09 -7.65 -7.97
N LEU A 587 58.90 -6.87 -9.04
CA LEU A 587 59.74 -5.70 -9.30
C LEU A 587 59.56 -4.60 -8.24
N ASN A 588 58.33 -4.37 -7.77
CA ASN A 588 58.06 -3.39 -6.72
C ASN A 588 58.68 -3.78 -5.38
N GLU A 589 58.61 -5.05 -5.01
CA GLU A 589 59.26 -5.60 -3.80
C GLU A 589 60.77 -5.41 -3.86
N ASN A 590 61.39 -5.79 -4.99
CA ASN A 590 62.83 -5.59 -5.21
C ASN A 590 63.24 -4.11 -5.12
N ASN A 591 62.41 -3.19 -5.63
CA ASN A 591 62.64 -1.76 -5.51
C ASN A 591 62.53 -1.24 -4.08
N LEU A 592 61.61 -1.79 -3.28
CA LEU A 592 61.48 -1.41 -1.87
C LEU A 592 62.72 -1.84 -1.08
N ILE A 593 63.21 -3.05 -1.32
CA ILE A 593 64.46 -3.56 -0.73
C ILE A 593 65.66 -2.69 -1.13
N LEU A 594 65.76 -2.29 -2.41
CA LEU A 594 66.84 -1.41 -2.87
C LEU A 594 66.80 -0.03 -2.22
N LYS A 595 65.61 0.55 -1.98
CA LYS A 595 65.45 1.83 -1.28
C LYS A 595 65.87 1.75 0.18
N GLN A 596 65.52 0.67 0.87
CA GLN A 596 65.96 0.44 2.26
C GLN A 596 67.49 0.31 2.35
N LYS A 597 68.11 -0.43 1.41
CA LYS A 597 69.57 -0.52 1.30
C LYS A 597 70.21 0.85 1.05
N ALA A 598 69.65 1.65 0.14
CA ALA A 598 70.13 3.00 -0.13
C ALA A 598 70.08 3.90 1.11
N PHE A 599 69.00 3.83 1.89
CA PHE A 599 68.84 4.61 3.13
C PHE A 599 69.92 4.25 4.17
N PHE A 600 70.15 2.95 4.38
CA PHE A 600 71.17 2.47 5.32
C PHE A 600 72.58 2.91 4.91
N VAL A 601 72.91 2.79 3.61
CA VAL A 601 74.20 3.24 3.07
C VAL A 601 74.36 4.76 3.21
N LYS A 602 73.30 5.54 2.99
CA LYS A 602 73.32 7.00 3.17
C LYS A 602 73.58 7.40 4.63
N ASN A 603 72.99 6.71 5.60
CA ASN A 603 73.24 7.01 7.02
C ASN A 603 74.68 6.65 7.41
N LYS A 604 75.20 5.52 6.94
CA LYS A 604 76.61 5.16 7.12
C LYS A 604 77.55 6.22 6.53
N TYR A 605 77.24 6.71 5.33
CA TYR A 605 78.00 7.75 4.67
C TYR A 605 78.04 9.05 5.49
N LYS A 606 76.91 9.48 6.06
CA LYS A 606 76.85 10.65 6.96
C LYS A 606 77.72 10.48 8.22
N ASN A 607 77.62 9.33 8.88
CA ASN A 607 78.39 9.07 10.11
C ASN A 607 79.90 9.05 9.85
N ILE A 608 80.34 8.53 8.70
CA ILE A 608 81.76 8.51 8.35
C ILE A 608 82.25 9.93 7.99
N ILE A 609 81.42 10.76 7.35
CA ILE A 609 81.77 12.17 7.11
C ILE A 609 81.96 12.92 8.44
N SER A 610 81.07 12.76 9.41
CA SER A 610 81.23 13.43 10.71
C SER A 610 82.52 12.98 11.42
N GLN A 611 82.85 11.68 11.36
CA GLN A 611 84.11 11.15 11.91
C GLN A 611 85.34 11.70 11.19
N LEU A 612 85.26 11.88 9.87
CA LEU A 612 86.34 12.43 9.05
C LEU A 612 86.58 13.90 9.39
N VAL A 613 85.52 14.71 9.53
CA VAL A 613 85.62 16.12 9.92
C VAL A 613 86.25 16.27 11.30
N GLU A 614 85.77 15.51 12.28
CA GLU A 614 86.35 15.50 13.64
C GLU A 614 87.83 15.07 13.61
N SER A 615 88.15 14.09 12.78
CA SER A 615 89.51 13.58 12.64
C SER A 615 90.47 14.60 11.99
N GLN A 616 89.98 15.37 11.02
CA GLN A 616 90.73 16.46 10.38
C GLN A 616 90.97 17.64 11.32
N LEU A 617 90.00 17.99 12.17
CA LEU A 617 90.17 19.02 13.20
C LEU A 617 91.26 18.62 14.19
N LYS A 618 91.20 17.39 14.71
CA LYS A 618 92.25 16.83 15.60
C LYS A 618 93.62 16.85 14.94
N LEU A 619 93.70 16.51 13.64
CA LEU A 619 94.97 16.59 12.90
C LEU A 619 95.50 18.03 12.84
N LYS A 620 94.64 19.02 12.57
CA LYS A 620 95.04 20.45 12.56
C LYS A 620 95.57 20.88 13.93
N GLU A 621 94.85 20.59 15.01
CA GLU A 621 95.28 20.89 16.38
C GLU A 621 96.66 20.26 16.68
N LEU A 622 96.82 18.97 16.41
CA LEU A 622 98.10 18.27 16.61
C LEU A 622 99.24 18.88 15.77
N THR A 623 98.97 19.29 14.53
CA THR A 623 99.99 19.95 13.70
C THR A 623 100.38 21.33 14.23
N THR A 624 99.42 22.11 14.76
CA THR A 624 99.72 23.41 15.39
C THR A 624 100.57 23.24 16.66
N LEU A 625 100.22 22.26 17.50
CA LEU A 625 101.00 21.89 18.70
C LEU A 625 102.41 21.43 18.32
N PHE A 626 102.56 20.66 17.24
CA PHE A 626 103.86 20.21 16.75
C PHE A 626 104.75 21.37 16.28
N VAL A 627 104.17 22.35 15.56
CA VAL A 627 104.90 23.55 15.11
C VAL A 627 105.35 24.41 16.29
N LEU A 628 104.45 24.67 17.25
CA LEU A 628 104.77 25.37 18.49
C LEU A 628 105.88 24.66 19.26
N GLY A 629 105.79 23.32 19.38
CA GLY A 629 106.81 22.51 20.04
C GLY A 629 108.17 22.61 19.36
N LYS A 630 108.21 22.58 18.03
CA LYS A 630 109.45 22.75 17.25
C LYS A 630 110.05 24.15 17.41
N GLN A 631 109.22 25.20 17.47
CA GLN A 631 109.69 26.57 17.72
C GLN A 631 110.29 26.71 19.12
N ILE A 632 109.62 26.16 20.14
CA ILE A 632 110.12 26.13 21.51
C ILE A 632 111.44 25.36 21.59
N ALA A 633 111.55 24.19 20.95
CA ALA A 633 112.79 23.42 20.88
C ALA A 633 113.92 24.20 20.19
N LYS A 634 113.62 24.96 19.12
CA LYS A 634 114.59 25.83 18.44
C LYS A 634 115.05 26.98 19.34
N ILE A 635 114.15 27.60 20.11
CA ILE A 635 114.50 28.63 21.10
C ILE A 635 115.41 28.04 22.18
N GLN A 636 115.11 26.82 22.67
CA GLN A 636 115.96 26.12 23.64
C GLN A 636 117.35 25.81 23.07
N GLN A 637 117.45 25.41 21.80
CA GLN A 637 118.73 25.13 21.14
C GLN A 637 119.55 26.41 20.94
N VAL A 638 118.94 27.49 20.45
CA VAL A 638 119.61 28.79 20.28
C VAL A 638 120.07 29.38 21.62
N ALA A 639 119.31 29.18 22.70
CA ALA A 639 119.71 29.58 24.04
C ALA A 639 120.96 28.83 24.53
N LYS A 640 121.08 27.53 24.22
CA LYS A 640 122.28 26.72 24.53
C LYS A 640 123.49 27.14 23.68
N GLU A 641 123.32 27.36 22.38
CA GLU A 641 124.41 27.73 21.46
C GLU A 641 125.00 29.12 21.77
N LYS A 642 124.19 30.05 22.27
CA LYS A 642 124.62 31.42 22.62
C LYS A 642 125.06 31.60 24.09
N ASN A 643 125.24 30.52 24.86
CA ASN A 643 125.56 30.56 26.30
C ASN A 643 124.65 31.50 27.13
N ILE A 644 123.36 31.56 26.77
CA ILE A 644 122.36 32.36 27.47
C ILE A 644 121.89 31.54 28.68
N ARG A 645 122.13 32.04 29.91
CA ARG A 645 121.73 31.35 31.14
C ARG A 645 120.21 31.39 31.28
N LEU A 646 119.55 30.23 31.18
CA LEU A 646 118.12 30.10 31.37
C LEU A 646 117.80 30.05 32.86
N VAL A 647 117.04 31.02 33.37
CA VAL A 647 116.64 31.09 34.78
C VAL A 647 115.15 30.80 34.90
N PHE A 648 114.80 29.89 35.81
CA PHE A 648 113.44 29.36 35.96
C PHE A 648 112.81 29.88 37.26
N PRO A 649 112.01 30.97 37.23
CA PRO A 649 111.18 31.31 38.36
C PRO A 649 110.03 30.31 38.46
N SER A 650 109.99 29.59 39.58
CA SER A 650 108.78 28.90 40.02
C SER A 650 107.85 29.95 40.63
N ALA A 651 106.93 30.49 39.83
CA ALA A 651 105.82 31.27 40.34
C ALA A 651 104.60 30.35 40.46
N ALA A 652 104.22 30.07 41.71
CA ALA A 652 102.92 29.52 42.05
C ALA A 652 101.84 30.54 41.68
N TYR A 653 100.77 30.08 41.03
CA TYR A 653 99.44 30.66 41.21
C TYR A 653 98.64 29.62 42.00
N ALA A 654 98.47 29.90 43.30
CA ALA A 654 97.49 29.26 44.16
C ALA A 654 96.43 30.30 44.50
N GLY A 655 95.17 29.85 44.53
CA GLY A 655 93.99 30.61 44.92
C GLY A 655 92.81 30.07 44.12
N SER A 656 91.69 29.63 44.68
CA SER A 656 91.21 29.60 46.06
C SER A 656 89.86 28.86 46.01
N GLU A 657 89.64 27.96 46.98
CA GLU A 657 88.37 27.59 47.64
C GLU A 657 87.05 27.31 46.84
N ALA A 658 86.56 26.07 47.07
CA ALA A 658 85.19 25.67 47.46
C ALA A 658 84.05 25.65 46.40
N PRO A 659 82.90 24.95 46.61
CA PRO A 659 82.56 23.79 47.48
C PRO A 659 81.63 22.69 46.87
N ALA A 660 81.60 21.54 47.57
CA ALA A 660 80.50 20.63 47.97
C ALA A 660 79.13 20.49 47.21
N LEU A 661 78.79 19.21 46.88
CA LEU A 661 77.54 18.43 47.17
C LEU A 661 76.14 18.98 46.74
N PRO A 662 74.98 18.24 46.73
CA PRO A 662 74.70 16.80 46.95
C PRO A 662 73.58 16.14 46.06
N ASN A 663 73.46 14.80 46.19
CA ASN A 663 72.27 13.93 46.37
C ASN A 663 70.94 14.09 45.57
N SER A 664 70.61 12.97 44.90
CA SER A 664 69.44 12.09 45.16
C SER A 664 67.98 12.49 44.82
N ILE A 665 67.21 11.43 44.53
CA ILE A 665 65.76 11.22 44.74
C ILE A 665 64.80 11.29 43.52
N ALA A 666 64.04 10.18 43.43
CA ALA A 666 62.66 9.98 42.93
C ALA A 666 62.35 9.75 41.43
N LYS A 667 62.23 8.45 41.12
CA LYS A 667 60.96 7.71 40.85
C LYS A 667 59.87 8.31 39.93
N ASN A 668 59.49 7.42 39.00
CA ASN A 668 58.14 7.02 38.56
C ASN A 668 57.54 7.60 37.26
N GLN A 669 57.59 6.74 36.24
CA GLN A 669 56.48 6.02 35.58
C GLN A 669 55.22 6.73 35.06
N SER A 670 54.88 6.26 33.85
CA SER A 670 53.56 5.94 33.24
C SER A 670 52.71 7.04 32.56
N ASP A 671 52.71 6.91 31.22
CA ASP A 671 51.56 6.57 30.36
C ASP A 671 50.68 7.63 29.67
N GLU A 672 50.73 7.49 28.33
CA GLU A 672 49.64 7.44 27.34
C GLU A 672 48.93 8.69 26.76
N ALA A 673 49.13 8.85 25.44
CA ALA A 673 48.13 8.97 24.36
C ALA A 673 47.88 10.33 23.62
N ILE A 674 48.45 10.38 22.39
CA ILE A 674 47.87 10.77 21.08
C ILE A 674 47.12 12.13 20.95
N LYS A 675 47.72 13.11 20.23
CA LYS A 675 47.22 13.65 18.92
C LYS A 675 48.13 14.72 18.30
N GLU A 676 48.11 14.72 16.97
CA GLU A 676 48.94 15.36 15.95
C GLU A 676 49.05 16.91 16.05
N THR A 677 50.23 17.49 15.76
CA THR A 677 50.55 18.18 14.48
C THR A 677 51.89 18.93 14.55
N ASP A 678 52.66 18.76 13.47
CA ASP A 678 53.67 19.61 12.84
C ASP A 678 54.79 20.35 13.60
N SER A 679 56.00 20.13 13.03
CA SER A 679 57.18 21.00 12.97
C SER A 679 58.04 21.16 14.23
N GLY A 680 59.32 20.78 14.12
CA GLY A 680 60.34 21.07 15.12
C GLY A 680 61.27 19.88 15.39
N LEU A 681 62.32 19.76 14.58
CA LEU A 681 63.49 18.93 14.90
C LEU A 681 64.31 19.64 15.98
N GLU A 682 64.03 19.37 17.25
CA GLU A 682 64.98 19.58 18.34
C GLU A 682 65.05 18.30 19.17
N LEU A 683 66.11 17.52 18.92
CA LEU A 683 66.57 16.46 19.81
C LEU A 683 67.95 16.89 20.28
N GLY A 684 67.98 17.45 21.49
CA GLY A 684 69.19 17.54 22.30
C GLY A 684 69.79 16.16 22.47
N LEU A 685 71.07 16.04 22.11
CA LEU A 685 71.91 14.92 22.47
C LEU A 685 72.78 15.38 23.63
N ASP A 686 72.61 14.69 24.76
CA ASP A 686 73.34 14.84 26.02
C ASP A 686 74.87 14.97 25.83
N ILE A 687 75.40 16.16 26.08
CA ILE A 687 76.83 16.50 26.07
C ILE A 687 77.61 15.72 27.16
N ASN A 688 76.92 15.19 28.17
CA ASN A 688 77.53 14.45 29.30
C ASN A 688 77.97 13.01 28.98
N LYS A 689 77.70 12.49 27.77
CA LYS A 689 78.26 11.19 27.31
C LYS A 689 79.53 11.30 26.46
N ILE A 690 79.96 12.50 26.10
CA ILE A 690 81.16 12.72 25.27
C ILE A 690 82.43 12.89 26.13
N VAL A 691 82.30 13.37 27.38
CA VAL A 691 83.43 13.65 28.29
C VAL A 691 84.17 12.38 28.74
N ASN A 692 83.54 11.20 28.73
CA ASN A 692 84.15 9.93 29.17
C ASN A 692 84.85 9.12 28.06
N SER A 693 85.15 9.73 26.91
CA SER A 693 85.77 9.02 25.77
C SER A 693 87.01 9.72 25.20
N LEU A 694 87.74 10.46 26.04
CA LEU A 694 89.14 10.77 25.78
C LEU A 694 90.02 9.67 26.38
N PRO A 695 90.96 9.07 25.61
CA PRO A 695 92.00 8.27 26.22
C PRO A 695 92.86 9.22 27.07
N ASN A 696 92.81 9.02 28.39
CA ASN A 696 93.74 9.65 29.32
C ASN A 696 95.18 9.38 28.84
N PRO A 697 96.11 10.33 28.98
CA PRO A 697 97.52 10.01 28.81
C PRO A 697 97.89 8.85 29.76
N PRO A 698 98.85 7.98 29.38
CA PRO A 698 99.25 6.83 30.19
C PRO A 698 99.45 7.25 31.65
N GLN A 699 98.84 6.53 32.60
CA GLN A 699 98.89 6.87 34.02
C GLN A 699 100.32 7.07 34.53
N GLU A 700 101.31 6.41 33.93
CA GLU A 700 102.76 6.57 34.18
C GLU A 700 103.29 8.00 33.99
N ILE A 701 102.69 8.79 33.09
CA ILE A 701 103.12 10.17 32.83
C ILE A 701 102.46 11.10 33.85
N PHE A 702 101.19 10.87 34.18
CA PHE A 702 100.49 11.62 35.22
C PHE A 702 101.11 11.36 36.60
N THR A 703 101.55 10.12 36.86
CA THR A 703 102.30 9.77 38.07
C THR A 703 103.70 10.36 38.04
N LYS A 704 104.40 10.40 36.90
CA LYS A 704 105.68 11.12 36.81
C LYS A 704 105.53 12.63 37.04
N ILE A 705 104.47 13.25 36.50
CA ILE A 705 104.19 14.67 36.71
C ILE A 705 103.77 14.94 38.16
N SER A 706 102.92 14.10 38.75
CA SER A 706 102.53 14.25 40.16
C SER A 706 103.69 13.97 41.12
N LEU A 707 104.61 13.07 40.76
CA LEU A 707 105.79 12.72 41.54
C LEU A 707 106.88 13.81 41.42
N ILE A 708 107.02 14.45 40.26
CA ILE A 708 107.86 15.66 40.10
C ILE A 708 107.26 16.85 40.86
N LEU A 709 105.92 16.97 40.91
CA LEU A 709 105.21 18.00 41.68
C LEU A 709 105.24 17.73 43.19
N SER A 710 105.25 16.46 43.63
CA SER A 710 105.30 16.12 45.06
C SER A 710 106.73 16.19 45.63
N GLN A 711 107.75 15.86 44.83
CA GLN A 711 109.17 15.96 45.23
C GLN A 711 109.67 17.41 45.38
N THR A 712 108.87 18.41 45.02
CA THR A 712 109.24 19.83 45.10
C THR A 712 108.53 20.60 46.22
N ASN A 713 107.74 19.91 47.08
CA ASN A 713 106.90 20.52 48.11
C ASN A 713 107.38 20.35 49.57
N SER A 714 108.64 19.96 49.81
CA SER A 714 109.23 19.94 51.17
C SER A 714 110.47 20.82 51.25
N GLY A 715 110.31 22.06 51.71
CA GLY A 715 111.41 22.99 52.00
C GLY A 715 111.03 24.45 51.80
N ILE A 716 110.19 24.99 52.68
CA ILE A 716 109.81 26.41 52.72
C ILE A 716 110.94 27.22 53.37
N GLY A 717 111.28 28.34 52.74
CA GLY A 717 111.76 29.54 53.44
C GLY A 717 113.25 29.59 53.74
N THR A 718 114.05 30.09 52.79
CA THR A 718 115.14 31.08 52.99
C THR A 718 115.94 31.22 51.68
N ALA A 719 115.45 32.01 50.73
CA ALA A 719 116.26 32.38 49.57
C ALA A 719 115.92 33.77 48.99
N PRO A 720 116.31 34.84 49.70
CA PRO A 720 116.86 36.01 49.01
C PRO A 720 118.29 36.34 49.49
N GLN A 721 119.08 35.33 49.87
CA GLN A 721 120.53 35.48 50.05
C GLN A 721 121.35 34.60 49.08
N LYS A 722 120.91 33.39 48.72
CA LYS A 722 121.62 32.52 47.75
C LYS A 722 121.61 33.05 46.29
N ILE A 723 120.53 33.69 45.85
CA ILE A 723 120.45 34.24 44.47
C ILE A 723 121.30 35.51 44.31
N ARG A 724 121.52 36.31 45.38
CA ARG A 724 122.43 37.47 45.33
C ARG A 724 123.91 37.08 45.45
N GLN A 725 124.23 35.98 46.15
CA GLN A 725 125.62 35.48 46.23
C GLN A 725 126.08 34.80 44.93
N GLU A 726 125.21 34.11 44.20
CA GLU A 726 125.56 33.51 42.88
C GLU A 726 125.68 34.54 41.75
N ILE A 727 125.08 35.73 41.87
CA ILE A 727 125.20 36.81 40.88
C ILE A 727 126.46 37.67 41.12
N LYS A 728 127.04 37.69 42.32
CA LYS A 728 128.28 38.45 42.63
C LYS A 728 129.58 37.71 42.29
N ASN A 729 129.57 36.37 42.17
CA ASN A 729 130.79 35.58 41.93
C ASN A 729 131.10 35.29 40.44
N SER A 730 130.43 35.96 39.50
CA SER A 730 130.71 35.80 38.07
C SER A 730 130.97 37.14 37.39
N SER A 731 132.23 37.56 37.35
CA SER A 731 132.71 38.61 36.46
C SER A 731 132.71 38.10 35.02
N GLY A 732 131.63 38.36 34.28
CA GLY A 732 131.51 38.07 32.85
C GLY A 732 130.05 38.04 32.37
N ALA A 733 129.63 39.09 31.67
CA ALA A 733 128.25 39.34 31.25
C ALA A 733 127.65 38.22 30.38
N SER A 734 126.61 37.54 30.89
CA SER A 734 125.71 36.69 30.09
C SER A 734 124.26 37.18 30.25
N LYS A 735 123.56 37.44 29.13
CA LYS A 735 122.13 37.81 29.13
C LYS A 735 121.31 36.61 29.64
N VAL A 736 120.33 36.87 30.50
CA VAL A 736 119.47 35.84 31.11
C VAL A 736 118.11 35.82 30.41
N LEU A 737 117.61 34.64 30.03
CA LEU A 737 116.28 34.45 29.42
C LEU A 737 115.40 33.63 30.37
N ILE A 738 114.22 34.14 30.68
CA ILE A 738 113.28 33.53 31.63
C ILE A 738 112.22 32.76 30.85
N LEU A 739 112.11 31.45 31.08
CA LEU A 739 111.12 30.57 30.45
C LEU A 739 110.40 29.72 31.50
N ASN A 740 109.10 29.50 31.32
CA ASN A 740 108.29 28.65 32.20
C ASN A 740 108.71 27.16 32.08
N LYS A 741 108.88 26.47 33.22
CA LYS A 741 109.28 25.07 33.31
C LYS A 741 108.36 24.11 32.54
N LEU A 742 107.07 24.44 32.40
CA LEU A 742 106.11 23.64 31.61
C LEU A 742 106.42 23.63 30.09
N LEU A 743 106.95 24.73 29.55
CA LEU A 743 107.33 24.81 28.14
C LEU A 743 108.55 23.93 27.81
N ILE A 744 109.34 23.57 28.84
CA ILE A 744 110.50 22.67 28.70
C ILE A 744 110.04 21.22 28.64
N GLY A 745 109.09 20.83 29.50
CA GLY A 745 108.48 19.51 29.40
C GLY A 745 107.82 19.28 28.03
N PHE A 746 107.22 20.31 27.43
CA PHE A 746 106.55 20.22 26.14
C PHE A 746 107.45 19.73 24.98
N SER A 747 108.74 20.06 24.97
CA SER A 747 109.66 19.62 23.90
C SER A 747 109.92 18.11 23.90
N SER A 748 109.82 17.45 25.08
CA SER A 748 109.91 15.99 25.22
C SER A 748 108.72 15.23 24.62
N PHE A 749 107.58 15.89 24.41
CA PHE A 749 106.38 15.28 23.81
C PHE A 749 106.33 15.33 22.27
N ILE A 750 107.27 16.00 21.62
CA ILE A 750 107.32 16.15 20.15
C ILE A 750 107.31 14.79 19.41
N PRO A 751 108.08 13.75 19.81
CA PRO A 751 108.03 12.43 19.17
C PRO A 751 106.66 11.76 19.29
N PHE A 752 105.99 11.92 20.43
CA PHE A 752 104.64 11.41 20.66
C PHE A 752 103.63 12.11 19.75
N ILE A 753 103.66 13.45 19.69
CA ILE A 753 102.79 14.24 18.78
C ILE A 753 103.01 13.81 17.32
N ARG A 754 104.26 13.54 16.90
CA ARG A 754 104.58 13.03 15.55
C ARG A 754 103.94 11.66 15.29
N SER A 755 104.00 10.76 16.26
CA SER A 755 103.35 9.44 16.18
C SER A 755 101.82 9.59 16.09
N SER A 756 101.22 10.46 16.91
CA SER A 756 99.79 10.76 16.88
C SER A 756 99.34 11.40 15.55
N ILE A 757 100.15 12.28 14.95
CA ILE A 757 99.90 12.84 13.61
C ILE A 757 99.88 11.74 12.55
N ASN A 758 100.85 10.83 12.57
CA ASN A 758 100.92 9.73 11.61
C ASN A 758 99.75 8.76 11.77
N PHE A 759 99.40 8.42 13.01
CA PHE A 759 98.21 7.63 13.32
C PHE A 759 96.94 8.30 12.78
N GLN A 760 96.81 9.62 13.01
CA GLN A 760 95.64 10.37 12.58
C GLN A 760 95.54 10.54 11.05
N ARG A 761 96.68 10.60 10.35
CA ARG A 761 96.69 10.53 8.87
C ARG A 761 96.23 9.17 8.37
N ASN A 762 96.66 8.08 9.01
CA ASN A 762 96.24 6.73 8.64
C ASN A 762 94.73 6.51 8.88
N THR A 763 94.17 7.04 9.98
CA THR A 763 92.73 6.96 10.23
C THR A 763 91.93 7.75 9.19
N ILE A 764 92.36 8.96 8.82
CA ILE A 764 91.73 9.75 7.75
C ILE A 764 91.76 9.00 6.41
N ASN A 765 92.93 8.47 6.01
CA ASN A 765 93.06 7.69 4.76
C ASN A 765 92.10 6.49 4.72
N ASN A 766 91.95 5.77 5.83
CA ASN A 766 91.01 4.65 5.94
C ASN A 766 89.54 5.10 5.84
N LEU A 767 89.18 6.21 6.48
CA LEU A 767 87.84 6.80 6.39
C LEU A 767 87.53 7.25 4.95
N GLU A 768 88.50 7.84 4.25
CA GLU A 768 88.36 8.24 2.84
C GLU A 768 88.16 7.04 1.90
N GLN A 769 88.92 5.96 2.08
CA GLN A 769 88.71 4.71 1.33
C GLN A 769 87.32 4.12 1.57
N LYS A 770 86.85 4.12 2.82
CA LYS A 770 85.48 3.69 3.16
C LYS A 770 84.42 4.58 2.49
N LEU A 771 84.61 5.90 2.46
CA LEU A 771 83.70 6.81 1.74
C LEU A 771 83.67 6.55 0.24
N LEU A 772 84.83 6.29 -0.37
CA LEU A 772 84.93 5.97 -1.79
C LEU A 772 84.16 4.68 -2.11
N SER A 773 84.35 3.63 -1.31
CA SER A 773 83.61 2.37 -1.49
C SER A 773 82.10 2.58 -1.35
N LEU A 774 81.63 3.32 -0.34
CA LEU A 774 80.20 3.62 -0.16
C LEU A 774 79.64 4.45 -1.32
N LYS A 775 80.39 5.41 -1.86
CA LYS A 775 79.98 6.19 -3.04
C LYS A 775 79.76 5.30 -4.26
N THR A 776 80.65 4.35 -4.54
CA THR A 776 80.46 3.39 -5.65
C THR A 776 79.24 2.49 -5.43
N THR A 777 78.97 2.05 -4.19
CA THR A 777 77.77 1.26 -3.89
C THR A 777 76.48 2.04 -4.10
N LEU A 778 76.44 3.33 -3.72
CA LEU A 778 75.30 4.21 -3.99
C LEU A 778 75.06 4.40 -5.48
N GLN A 779 76.12 4.60 -6.28
CA GLN A 779 76.01 4.69 -7.74
C GLN A 779 75.44 3.40 -8.36
N LYS A 780 75.92 2.23 -7.93
CA LYS A 780 75.38 0.93 -8.38
C LYS A 780 73.89 0.77 -8.03
N ILE A 781 73.48 1.21 -6.84
CA ILE A 781 72.06 1.19 -6.43
C ILE A 781 71.23 2.17 -7.28
N GLN A 782 71.75 3.36 -7.56
CA GLN A 782 71.08 4.37 -8.39
C GLN A 782 70.80 3.88 -9.81
N ILE A 783 71.79 3.24 -10.46
CA ILE A 783 71.63 2.64 -11.80
C ILE A 783 70.54 1.55 -11.78
N LYS A 784 70.54 0.68 -10.76
CA LYS A 784 69.52 -0.37 -10.60
C LYS A 784 68.11 0.20 -10.38
N ILE A 785 67.99 1.31 -9.66
CA ILE A 785 66.71 2.00 -9.47
C ILE A 785 66.24 2.66 -10.79
N GLN A 786 67.14 3.25 -11.57
CA GLN A 786 66.79 3.85 -12.86
C GLN A 786 66.33 2.79 -13.89
N SER A 787 67.03 1.66 -13.98
CA SER A 787 66.64 0.57 -14.89
C SER A 787 65.30 -0.06 -14.51
N SER A 788 65.01 -0.20 -13.21
CA SER A 788 63.72 -0.72 -12.73
C SER A 788 62.56 0.26 -13.02
N ILE A 789 62.79 1.58 -12.94
CA ILE A 789 61.80 2.60 -13.33
C ILE A 789 61.44 2.49 -14.82
N LEU A 790 62.44 2.33 -15.69
CA LEU A 790 62.22 2.14 -17.13
C LEU A 790 61.43 0.87 -17.42
N LEU A 791 61.77 -0.24 -16.76
CA LEU A 791 61.08 -1.52 -16.94
C LEU A 791 59.62 -1.45 -16.43
N ASN A 792 59.37 -0.75 -15.32
CA ASN A 792 58.03 -0.46 -14.83
C ASN A 792 57.19 0.37 -15.81
N LYS A 793 57.81 1.35 -16.51
CA LYS A 793 57.14 2.11 -17.59
C LYS A 793 56.75 1.19 -18.75
N LYS A 794 57.66 0.32 -19.22
CA LYS A 794 57.38 -0.67 -20.27
C LYS A 794 56.25 -1.64 -19.88
N LEU A 795 56.29 -2.20 -18.67
CA LEU A 795 55.24 -3.08 -18.14
C LEU A 795 53.88 -2.39 -18.06
N LYS A 796 53.85 -1.11 -17.64
CA LYS A 796 52.61 -0.31 -17.58
C LYS A 796 51.99 -0.14 -18.96
N LEU A 797 52.79 0.09 -20.01
CA LEU A 797 52.31 0.21 -21.39
C LEU A 797 51.72 -1.11 -21.89
N GLU A 798 52.41 -2.24 -21.68
CA GLU A 798 51.91 -3.56 -22.08
C GLU A 798 50.62 -3.96 -21.35
N LEU A 799 50.52 -3.71 -20.05
CA LEU A 799 49.30 -3.91 -19.28
C LEU A 799 48.14 -3.06 -19.81
N ASN A 800 48.41 -1.82 -20.24
CA ASN A 800 47.40 -0.95 -20.84
C ASN A 800 46.94 -1.45 -22.22
N LYS A 801 47.86 -1.93 -23.08
CA LYS A 801 47.51 -2.55 -24.36
C LYS A 801 46.59 -3.76 -24.17
N LEU A 802 46.88 -4.62 -23.19
CA LEU A 802 46.04 -5.78 -22.85
C LEU A 802 44.65 -5.37 -22.34
N LYS A 803 44.57 -4.34 -21.49
CA LYS A 803 43.28 -3.79 -21.02
C LYS A 803 42.41 -3.29 -22.17
N LEU A 804 42.99 -2.61 -23.16
CA LEU A 804 42.25 -2.14 -24.34
C LEU A 804 41.74 -3.32 -25.20
N ARG A 805 42.59 -4.33 -25.45
CA ARG A 805 42.18 -5.55 -26.18
C ARG A 805 41.03 -6.27 -25.47
N PHE A 806 41.10 -6.39 -24.13
CA PHE A 806 40.04 -7.00 -23.33
C PHE A 806 38.71 -6.22 -23.39
N ALA A 807 38.77 -4.88 -23.38
CA ALA A 807 37.57 -4.05 -23.50
C ALA A 807 36.86 -4.22 -24.85
N ILE A 808 37.60 -4.38 -25.94
CA ILE A 808 37.07 -4.65 -27.28
C ILE A 808 36.39 -6.02 -27.31
N GLU A 809 37.06 -7.07 -26.83
CA GLU A 809 36.50 -8.43 -26.79
C GLU A 809 35.22 -8.49 -25.94
N ARG A 810 35.19 -7.80 -24.81
CA ARG A 810 33.99 -7.68 -23.97
C ARG A 810 32.82 -7.02 -24.70
N LYS A 811 33.06 -5.98 -25.52
CA LYS A 811 32.01 -5.34 -26.34
C LYS A 811 31.48 -6.32 -27.41
N ILE A 812 32.36 -7.07 -28.07
CA ILE A 812 31.98 -8.06 -29.09
C ILE A 812 31.14 -9.18 -28.47
N ILE A 813 31.58 -9.77 -27.36
CA ILE A 813 30.84 -10.83 -26.64
C ILE A 813 29.46 -10.32 -26.18
N ARG A 814 29.35 -9.07 -25.71
CA ARG A 814 28.05 -8.46 -25.36
C ARG A 814 27.12 -8.37 -26.57
N ARG A 815 27.61 -7.90 -27.72
CA ARG A 815 26.83 -7.85 -28.97
C ARG A 815 26.36 -9.23 -29.41
N LEU A 816 27.24 -10.24 -29.38
CA LEU A 816 26.89 -11.63 -29.71
C LEU A 816 25.82 -12.18 -28.76
N ARG A 817 25.95 -11.95 -27.44
CA ARG A 817 24.93 -12.33 -26.46
C ARG A 817 23.57 -11.67 -26.74
N THR A 818 23.54 -10.41 -27.15
CA THR A 818 22.27 -9.74 -27.51
C THR A 818 21.62 -10.35 -28.76
N LYS A 819 22.41 -10.68 -29.80
CA LYS A 819 21.91 -11.36 -31.01
C LYS A 819 21.36 -12.76 -30.70
N ILE A 820 22.06 -13.55 -29.89
CA ILE A 820 21.59 -14.88 -29.45
C ILE A 820 20.28 -14.76 -28.66
N LYS A 821 20.17 -13.77 -27.75
CA LYS A 821 18.92 -13.49 -27.01
C LYS A 821 17.78 -13.07 -27.93
N GLN A 822 18.05 -12.25 -28.96
CA GLN A 822 17.06 -11.85 -29.96
C GLN A 822 16.54 -13.07 -30.72
N ILE A 823 17.42 -13.95 -31.22
CA ILE A 823 17.00 -15.17 -31.93
C ILE A 823 16.23 -16.11 -31.00
N SER A 824 16.65 -16.26 -29.74
CA SER A 824 15.89 -17.02 -28.74
C SER A 824 14.48 -16.45 -28.51
N ALA A 825 14.35 -15.13 -28.46
CA ALA A 825 13.04 -14.46 -28.34
C ALA A 825 12.18 -14.65 -29.60
N GLN A 826 12.78 -14.66 -30.79
CA GLN A 826 12.10 -14.95 -32.06
C GLN A 826 11.59 -16.39 -32.11
N LYS A 827 12.42 -17.38 -31.72
CA LYS A 827 12.03 -18.79 -31.59
C LYS A 827 10.83 -18.96 -30.64
N ARG A 828 10.88 -18.31 -29.47
CA ARG A 828 9.75 -18.30 -28.53
C ARG A 828 8.51 -17.64 -29.13
N LEU A 829 8.66 -16.49 -29.80
CA LEU A 829 7.54 -15.78 -30.42
C LEU A 829 6.82 -16.66 -31.44
N LEU A 830 7.55 -17.40 -32.28
CA LEU A 830 6.99 -18.38 -33.22
C LEU A 830 6.29 -19.53 -32.51
N GLN A 831 6.90 -20.09 -31.46
CA GLN A 831 6.30 -21.18 -30.67
C GLN A 831 4.95 -20.78 -30.04
N TYR A 832 4.84 -19.53 -29.58
CA TYR A 832 3.63 -19.01 -28.94
C TYR A 832 2.66 -18.34 -29.93
N LEU A 833 3.05 -18.16 -31.19
CA LEU A 833 2.25 -17.50 -32.23
C LEU A 833 0.85 -18.12 -32.41
N PRO A 834 0.69 -19.47 -32.44
CA PRO A 834 -0.62 -20.10 -32.55
C PRO A 834 -1.53 -19.84 -31.35
N LYS A 835 -0.95 -19.54 -30.17
CA LYS A 835 -1.67 -19.30 -28.91
C LYS A 835 -1.93 -17.81 -28.65
N LEU A 836 -1.30 -16.92 -29.42
CA LEU A 836 -1.40 -15.47 -29.24
C LEU A 836 -2.70 -14.94 -29.88
N ARG A 837 -3.71 -14.68 -29.04
CA ARG A 837 -4.88 -13.89 -29.45
C ARG A 837 -4.58 -12.39 -29.28
N TYR A 838 -4.88 -11.60 -30.32
CA TYR A 838 -4.97 -10.14 -30.15
C TYR A 838 -6.05 -9.87 -29.11
N LEU A 839 -5.79 -9.02 -28.10
CA LEU A 839 -6.85 -8.53 -27.22
C LEU A 839 -7.68 -7.49 -28.01
N PRO A 840 -8.84 -7.82 -28.61
CA PRO A 840 -9.66 -6.88 -29.35
C PRO A 840 -10.74 -6.38 -28.39
N THR A 841 -10.36 -6.01 -27.17
CA THR A 841 -11.34 -5.55 -26.18
C THR A 841 -11.56 -4.07 -26.39
N PRO A 842 -12.75 -3.61 -26.85
CA PRO A 842 -13.08 -2.18 -26.83
C PRO A 842 -12.86 -1.66 -25.41
N GLN A 843 -12.52 -0.38 -25.28
CA GLN A 843 -12.23 0.26 -23.99
C GLN A 843 -13.31 -0.05 -22.93
N ILE A 844 -14.55 -0.18 -23.40
CA ILE A 844 -15.74 -0.61 -22.64
C ILE A 844 -15.51 -1.93 -21.91
N LYS A 845 -15.08 -3.01 -22.59
CA LYS A 845 -14.83 -4.32 -21.96
C LYS A 845 -13.71 -4.28 -20.91
N ILE A 846 -12.68 -3.44 -21.11
CA ILE A 846 -11.62 -3.22 -20.12
C ILE A 846 -12.21 -2.50 -18.89
N THR A 847 -13.07 -1.50 -19.09
CA THR A 847 -13.72 -0.81 -17.95
C THR A 847 -14.69 -1.71 -17.19
N GLU A 848 -15.40 -2.61 -17.87
CA GLU A 848 -16.30 -3.59 -17.27
C GLU A 848 -15.55 -4.64 -16.45
N THR A 849 -14.47 -5.20 -16.99
CA THR A 849 -13.60 -6.14 -16.27
C THR A 849 -12.93 -5.48 -15.07
N VAL A 850 -12.44 -4.24 -15.19
CA VAL A 850 -11.93 -3.49 -14.02
C VAL A 850 -13.04 -3.25 -13.01
N LYS A 851 -14.26 -2.89 -13.43
CA LYS A 851 -15.42 -2.70 -12.54
C LYS A 851 -15.76 -4.01 -11.80
N TYR A 852 -15.72 -5.14 -12.49
CA TYR A 852 -15.92 -6.46 -11.91
C TYR A 852 -14.82 -6.81 -10.90
N LEU A 853 -13.54 -6.59 -11.22
CA LEU A 853 -12.40 -6.81 -10.31
C LEU A 853 -12.49 -5.89 -9.08
N MET A 854 -12.90 -4.64 -9.26
CA MET A 854 -13.16 -3.71 -8.14
C MET A 854 -14.29 -4.18 -7.25
N LYS A 855 -15.33 -4.81 -7.82
CA LYS A 855 -16.46 -5.33 -7.07
C LYS A 855 -16.09 -6.62 -6.32
N ASN A 856 -15.34 -7.53 -6.93
CA ASN A 856 -15.18 -8.88 -6.39
C ASN A 856 -13.88 -9.11 -5.62
N ILE A 857 -12.79 -8.43 -6.00
CA ILE A 857 -11.47 -8.65 -5.39
C ILE A 857 -11.11 -7.54 -4.41
N VAL A 858 -11.30 -6.28 -4.81
CA VAL A 858 -10.88 -5.15 -3.98
C VAL A 858 -11.88 -4.89 -2.85
N ASP A 859 -13.19 -4.84 -3.13
CA ASP A 859 -14.19 -4.53 -2.10
C ASP A 859 -15.56 -5.23 -2.30
N PRO A 860 -15.71 -6.51 -1.88
CA PRO A 860 -16.94 -7.29 -2.11
C PRO A 860 -18.18 -6.83 -1.32
N LYS A 861 -18.03 -6.16 -0.17
CA LYS A 861 -19.17 -5.88 0.74
C LYS A 861 -19.30 -4.43 1.21
N LEU A 862 -18.32 -3.57 0.93
CA LEU A 862 -18.31 -2.13 1.28
C LEU A 862 -18.90 -1.84 2.68
N LYS A 863 -18.51 -2.63 3.68
CA LYS A 863 -18.76 -2.35 5.09
C LYS A 863 -17.43 -1.88 5.67
N TYR A 864 -17.21 -0.58 5.69
CA TYR A 864 -16.15 -0.01 6.54
C TYR A 864 -16.81 0.48 7.81
N PRO A 865 -16.87 -0.36 8.86
CA PRO A 865 -17.39 0.09 10.12
C PRO A 865 -16.42 1.13 10.67
N ILE A 866 -17.00 2.25 11.10
CA ILE A 866 -16.35 3.26 11.93
C ILE A 866 -15.65 2.67 13.17
N GLU A 867 -16.01 1.44 13.54
CA GLU A 867 -15.36 0.65 14.58
C GLU A 867 -13.88 0.41 14.27
N LEU A 868 -13.48 0.18 13.01
CA LEU A 868 -12.06 -0.01 12.64
C LEU A 868 -11.20 1.24 12.89
N ILE A 869 -11.79 2.41 12.70
CA ILE A 869 -11.17 3.72 12.92
C ILE A 869 -10.91 3.93 14.42
N TYR A 870 -11.89 3.53 15.22
CA TYR A 870 -11.80 3.63 16.67
C TYR A 870 -10.82 2.61 17.25
N ASP A 871 -10.87 1.36 16.76
CA ASP A 871 -10.03 0.27 17.24
C ASP A 871 -8.54 0.55 16.99
N GLN A 872 -8.19 1.28 15.92
CA GLN A 872 -6.82 1.77 15.69
C GLN A 872 -6.34 2.76 16.77
N ARG A 873 -7.20 3.69 17.21
CA ARG A 873 -6.86 4.68 18.26
C ARG A 873 -6.79 4.03 19.64
N VAL A 874 -7.58 2.99 19.86
CA VAL A 874 -7.63 2.22 21.11
C VAL A 874 -6.39 1.34 21.29
N LYS A 875 -5.70 0.94 20.22
CA LYS A 875 -4.46 0.15 20.34
C LYS A 875 -3.37 0.80 21.19
N ASN A 876 -3.34 2.14 21.24
CA ASN A 876 -2.35 2.90 22.01
C ASN A 876 -2.84 3.26 23.43
N GLN A 877 -3.99 2.71 23.86
CA GLN A 877 -4.59 2.98 25.17
C GLN A 877 -4.98 1.68 25.87
N SER A 878 -5.21 1.74 27.18
CA SER A 878 -5.77 0.59 27.92
C SER A 878 -7.08 0.11 27.29
N LYS A 879 -7.21 -1.22 27.10
CA LYS A 879 -8.40 -1.87 26.51
C LYS A 879 -9.71 -1.41 27.18
N LYS A 880 -9.68 -1.18 28.51
CA LYS A 880 -10.83 -0.68 29.30
C LYS A 880 -11.23 0.74 28.90
N VAL A 881 -10.26 1.65 28.81
CA VAL A 881 -10.47 3.06 28.42
C VAL A 881 -10.99 3.14 26.99
N GLY A 882 -10.41 2.36 26.09
CA GLY A 882 -10.85 2.29 24.70
C GLY A 882 -12.28 1.79 24.53
N ALA A 883 -12.65 0.74 25.26
CA ALA A 883 -14.02 0.22 25.27
C ALA A 883 -15.04 1.23 25.82
N ALA A 884 -14.71 1.91 26.93
CA ALA A 884 -15.58 2.94 27.51
C ALA A 884 -15.79 4.12 26.55
N ARG A 885 -14.71 4.57 25.90
CA ARG A 885 -14.72 5.60 24.87
C ARG A 885 -15.57 5.19 23.65
N LYS A 886 -15.43 3.93 23.18
CA LYS A 886 -16.22 3.36 22.08
C LYS A 886 -17.71 3.32 22.42
N LYS A 887 -18.08 2.83 23.61
CA LYS A 887 -19.47 2.81 24.10
C LYS A 887 -20.05 4.22 24.19
N LYS A 888 -19.30 5.19 24.73
CA LYS A 888 -19.70 6.60 24.83
C LYS A 888 -19.97 7.19 23.44
N TRP A 889 -19.09 6.96 22.48
CA TRP A 889 -19.26 7.43 21.11
C TRP A 889 -20.46 6.75 20.41
N GLN A 890 -20.60 5.42 20.49
CA GLN A 890 -21.75 4.69 19.91
C GLN A 890 -23.07 5.22 20.47
N ARG A 891 -23.12 5.48 21.78
CA ARG A 891 -24.28 6.10 22.44
C ARG A 891 -24.58 7.48 21.85
N LEU A 892 -23.56 8.33 21.70
CA LEU A 892 -23.72 9.66 21.14
C LEU A 892 -24.14 9.63 19.65
N GLU A 893 -23.52 8.80 18.80
CA GLU A 893 -23.90 8.64 17.39
C GLU A 893 -25.34 8.11 17.26
N LYS A 894 -25.72 7.13 18.10
CA LYS A 894 -27.06 6.54 18.12
C LYS A 894 -28.16 7.57 18.39
N TYR A 895 -27.94 8.51 19.31
CA TYR A 895 -28.96 9.50 19.69
C TYR A 895 -28.88 10.80 18.89
N PHE A 896 -27.69 11.26 18.54
CA PHE A 896 -27.47 12.59 17.98
C PHE A 896 -27.00 12.59 16.52
N GLY A 897 -26.65 11.43 15.95
CA GLY A 897 -26.10 11.35 14.59
C GLY A 897 -26.99 11.98 13.52
N GLY A 898 -28.32 11.77 13.61
CA GLY A 898 -29.28 12.31 12.65
C GLY A 898 -29.58 13.80 12.77
N ILE A 899 -29.15 14.46 13.85
CA ILE A 899 -29.26 15.91 14.07
C ILE A 899 -27.89 16.61 14.11
N SER A 900 -26.81 15.89 13.85
CA SER A 900 -25.44 16.41 13.96
C SER A 900 -25.21 17.69 13.12
N ASN A 901 -25.78 17.72 11.92
CA ASN A 901 -25.70 18.86 11.01
C ASN A 901 -26.56 20.06 11.43
N MET A 902 -27.49 19.91 12.36
CA MET A 902 -28.28 21.04 12.90
C MET A 902 -27.42 22.01 13.72
N THR A 903 -26.22 21.60 14.16
CA THR A 903 -25.28 22.46 14.91
C THR A 903 -24.89 23.74 14.19
N LYS A 904 -24.99 23.74 12.85
CA LYS A 904 -24.73 24.90 11.98
C LYS A 904 -25.90 25.90 11.94
N MET A 905 -27.07 25.52 12.45
CA MET A 905 -28.27 26.35 12.41
C MET A 905 -28.35 27.30 13.61
N LYS A 906 -28.83 28.53 13.37
CA LYS A 906 -29.17 29.50 14.42
C LYS A 906 -30.52 29.15 15.07
N LYS A 907 -30.79 29.64 16.30
CA LYS A 907 -32.04 29.40 17.03
C LYS A 907 -33.29 29.78 16.21
N ASN A 908 -33.24 30.91 15.50
CA ASN A 908 -34.33 31.39 14.63
C ASN A 908 -34.59 30.51 13.41
N GLN A 909 -33.61 29.70 12.99
CA GLN A 909 -33.80 28.72 11.93
C GLN A 909 -34.42 27.42 12.46
N ILE A 910 -34.13 27.08 13.71
CA ILE A 910 -34.70 25.91 14.39
C ILE A 910 -36.22 26.07 14.56
N SER A 911 -36.70 27.25 14.95
CA SER A 911 -38.15 27.51 15.04
C SER A 911 -38.86 27.44 13.68
N LYS A 912 -38.14 27.61 12.56
CA LYS A 912 -38.68 27.48 11.19
C LYS A 912 -38.65 26.04 10.65
N ILE A 913 -38.13 25.07 11.41
CA ILE A 913 -38.17 23.65 11.05
C ILE A 913 -39.62 23.20 10.94
N VAL A 914 -39.86 22.21 10.07
CA VAL A 914 -41.12 21.47 10.00
C VAL A 914 -40.89 20.06 10.54
N ALA A 915 -41.61 19.66 11.58
CA ALA A 915 -41.48 18.36 12.19
C ALA A 915 -42.44 17.34 11.55
N ILE A 916 -41.96 16.14 11.24
CA ILE A 916 -42.75 15.01 10.76
C ILE A 916 -42.63 13.90 11.80
N ILE A 917 -43.71 13.59 12.52
CA ILE A 917 -43.72 12.74 13.70
C ILE A 917 -44.53 11.46 13.43
N ILE A 918 -43.95 10.31 13.73
CA ILE A 918 -44.58 8.99 13.64
C ILE A 918 -44.54 8.34 15.02
N GLY A 919 -45.67 7.84 15.52
CA GLY A 919 -45.82 7.37 16.89
C GLY A 919 -46.06 8.52 17.87
N GLN A 920 -47.23 9.16 17.81
CA GLN A 920 -47.52 10.35 18.63
C GLN A 920 -47.43 10.05 20.14
N GLN A 921 -47.86 8.86 20.57
CA GLN A 921 -47.85 8.44 21.97
C GLN A 921 -46.42 8.30 22.52
N GLU A 922 -45.54 7.60 21.80
CA GLU A 922 -44.14 7.42 22.20
C GLU A 922 -43.33 8.73 22.13
N GLN A 923 -43.79 9.67 21.30
CA GLN A 923 -43.11 10.93 21.01
C GLN A 923 -43.78 12.15 21.64
N ILE A 924 -44.57 11.96 22.70
CA ILE A 924 -45.34 13.05 23.31
C ILE A 924 -44.46 14.21 23.79
N ASN A 925 -43.25 13.92 24.28
CA ASN A 925 -42.29 14.95 24.69
C ASN A 925 -41.82 15.80 23.50
N ALA A 926 -41.56 15.17 22.35
CA ALA A 926 -41.20 15.88 21.13
C ALA A 926 -42.36 16.76 20.63
N VAL A 927 -43.59 16.25 20.69
CA VAL A 927 -44.82 16.99 20.33
C VAL A 927 -44.99 18.23 21.21
N ARG A 928 -44.84 18.08 22.53
CA ARG A 928 -44.92 19.19 23.50
C ARG A 928 -43.84 20.23 23.26
N GLU A 929 -42.59 19.81 23.04
CA GLU A 929 -41.49 20.74 22.74
C GLU A 929 -41.70 21.49 21.42
N CYS A 930 -42.14 20.80 20.36
CA CYS A 930 -42.44 21.44 19.08
C CYS A 930 -43.56 22.46 19.22
N LYS A 931 -44.62 22.14 19.97
CA LYS A 931 -45.72 23.06 20.24
C LYS A 931 -45.25 24.30 21.01
N LYS A 932 -44.41 24.13 22.04
CA LYS A 932 -43.80 25.25 22.80
C LYS A 932 -42.96 26.17 21.92
N LEU A 933 -42.29 25.62 20.90
CA LEU A 933 -41.43 26.38 19.98
C LEU A 933 -42.14 26.89 18.72
N GLY A 934 -43.45 26.66 18.58
CA GLY A 934 -44.22 27.06 17.39
C GLY A 934 -43.85 26.30 16.11
N ILE A 935 -43.20 25.14 16.24
CA ILE A 935 -42.79 24.30 15.11
C ILE A 935 -44.01 23.61 14.52
N LYS A 936 -44.19 23.72 13.20
CA LYS A 936 -45.32 23.10 12.50
C LYS A 936 -45.13 21.59 12.39
N MET A 937 -46.14 20.83 12.77
CA MET A 937 -46.08 19.36 12.91
C MET A 937 -46.97 18.62 11.92
N PHE A 938 -46.41 17.59 11.31
CA PHE A 938 -47.08 16.61 10.47
C PHE A 938 -47.06 15.24 11.14
N ASN A 939 -48.22 14.71 11.53
CA ASN A 939 -48.29 13.47 12.32
C ASN A 939 -49.04 12.35 11.60
N ILE A 940 -48.54 11.13 11.68
CA ILE A 940 -49.37 9.94 11.46
C ILE A 940 -50.03 9.61 12.80
N VAL A 941 -51.36 9.51 12.81
CA VAL A 941 -52.16 9.42 14.02
C VAL A 941 -53.03 8.16 13.93
N ASP A 942 -52.78 7.19 14.81
CA ASP A 942 -53.66 6.03 14.97
C ASP A 942 -54.87 6.40 15.84
N THR A 943 -55.85 5.52 15.89
CA THR A 943 -57.08 5.59 16.69
C THR A 943 -56.87 5.84 18.18
N ASN A 944 -55.72 5.49 18.76
CA ASN A 944 -55.37 5.78 20.16
C ASN A 944 -54.71 7.15 20.38
N CYS A 945 -54.49 7.93 19.32
CA CYS A 945 -53.78 9.20 19.37
C CYS A 945 -54.76 10.40 19.42
N ASN A 946 -54.28 11.58 19.82
CA ASN A 946 -55.07 12.81 19.83
C ASN A 946 -54.77 13.68 18.57
N PRO A 947 -55.70 13.79 17.60
CA PRO A 947 -55.47 14.52 16.36
C PRO A 947 -55.32 16.03 16.56
N THR A 948 -55.75 16.59 17.70
CA THR A 948 -55.66 18.04 17.99
C THR A 948 -54.25 18.51 18.36
N LEU A 949 -53.34 17.57 18.67
CA LEU A 949 -51.96 17.92 19.01
C LEU A 949 -51.07 18.19 17.78
N ALA A 950 -51.57 17.98 16.57
CA ALA A 950 -50.81 18.18 15.32
C ALA A 950 -51.52 19.19 14.41
N ASP A 951 -50.75 20.04 13.72
CA ASP A 951 -51.32 20.98 12.73
C ASP A 951 -51.88 20.25 11.50
N HIS A 952 -51.17 19.20 11.07
CA HIS A 952 -51.51 18.40 9.91
C HIS A 952 -51.36 16.92 10.26
N PHE A 953 -52.46 16.23 10.56
CA PHE A 953 -52.43 14.80 10.86
C PHE A 953 -52.99 13.95 9.70
N ILE A 954 -52.55 12.69 9.65
CA ILE A 954 -53.03 11.67 8.72
C ILE A 954 -53.53 10.50 9.56
N PRO A 955 -54.85 10.24 9.59
CA PRO A 955 -55.39 9.10 10.33
C PRO A 955 -55.02 7.81 9.60
N ALA A 956 -54.10 7.02 10.13
CA ALA A 956 -53.63 5.78 9.53
C ALA A 956 -52.90 4.91 10.56
N ASN A 957 -52.80 3.62 10.25
CA ASN A 957 -52.00 2.66 11.02
C ASN A 957 -50.53 3.11 11.10
N ASP A 958 -50.02 3.36 12.31
CA ASP A 958 -48.61 3.71 12.54
C ASP A 958 -47.77 2.55 13.09
N ASP A 959 -48.37 1.36 13.22
CA ASP A 959 -47.69 0.11 13.59
C ASP A 959 -47.31 -0.74 12.36
N SER A 960 -48.01 -0.60 11.23
CA SER A 960 -47.63 -1.28 9.99
C SER A 960 -46.47 -0.57 9.27
N ARG A 961 -45.39 -1.32 9.00
CA ARG A 961 -44.25 -0.84 8.21
C ARG A 961 -44.67 -0.43 6.80
N ASN A 962 -45.64 -1.13 6.20
CA ASN A 962 -46.13 -0.85 4.84
C ASN A 962 -46.90 0.48 4.80
N SER A 963 -47.78 0.72 5.78
CA SER A 963 -48.50 1.99 5.94
C SER A 963 -47.55 3.18 6.07
N ILE A 964 -46.60 3.09 7.00
CA ILE A 964 -45.59 4.15 7.23
C ILE A 964 -44.75 4.37 5.97
N LYS A 965 -44.30 3.30 5.30
CA LYS A 965 -43.52 3.37 4.07
C LYS A 965 -44.30 4.08 2.97
N TYR A 966 -45.59 3.78 2.79
CA TYR A 966 -46.42 4.42 1.78
C TYR A 966 -46.51 5.93 2.01
N ILE A 967 -46.85 6.36 3.23
CA ILE A 967 -46.96 7.79 3.57
C ILE A 967 -45.61 8.50 3.43
N LEU A 968 -44.53 7.94 3.99
CA LEU A 968 -43.20 8.55 3.92
C LEU A 968 -42.66 8.62 2.49
N THR A 969 -42.97 7.65 1.64
CA THR A 969 -42.60 7.69 0.23
C THR A 969 -43.34 8.83 -0.48
N ALA A 970 -44.63 9.02 -0.20
CA ALA A 970 -45.39 10.15 -0.72
C ALA A 970 -44.84 11.51 -0.23
N PHE A 971 -44.39 11.59 1.02
CA PHE A 971 -43.71 12.78 1.55
C PHE A 971 -42.39 13.04 0.83
N LEU A 972 -41.56 12.02 0.67
CA LEU A 972 -40.27 12.11 -0.01
C LEU A 972 -40.42 12.60 -1.45
N THR A 973 -41.33 12.01 -2.21
CA THR A 973 -41.56 12.39 -3.62
C THR A 973 -42.01 13.84 -3.71
N ARG A 974 -42.93 14.26 -2.84
CA ARG A 974 -43.47 15.63 -2.85
C ARG A 974 -42.44 16.68 -2.42
N ILE A 975 -41.63 16.38 -1.40
CA ILE A 975 -40.53 17.26 -0.96
C ILE A 975 -39.51 17.42 -2.09
N LYS A 976 -39.04 16.33 -2.69
CA LYS A 976 -38.06 16.37 -3.78
C LYS A 976 -38.55 17.13 -5.01
N LEU A 977 -39.80 16.92 -5.39
CA LEU A 977 -40.41 17.63 -6.51
C LEU A 977 -40.44 19.14 -6.22
N ALA A 978 -40.90 19.52 -5.03
CA ALA A 978 -40.93 20.92 -4.59
C ALA A 978 -39.52 21.55 -4.54
N GLU A 979 -38.51 20.84 -4.04
CA GLU A 979 -37.12 21.30 -4.04
C GLU A 979 -36.58 21.49 -5.46
N LYS A 980 -36.89 20.57 -6.39
CA LYS A 980 -36.51 20.68 -7.80
C LYS A 980 -37.16 21.90 -8.46
N ILE A 981 -38.43 22.17 -8.18
CA ILE A 981 -39.12 23.37 -8.63
C ILE A 981 -38.42 24.61 -8.07
N ARG A 982 -38.18 24.66 -6.76
CA ARG A 982 -37.48 25.78 -6.11
C ARG A 982 -36.13 26.07 -6.76
N LEU A 983 -35.33 25.04 -7.03
CA LEU A 983 -34.03 25.19 -7.69
C LEU A 983 -34.16 25.71 -9.13
N ARG A 984 -35.18 25.27 -9.88
CA ARG A 984 -35.46 25.78 -11.23
C ARG A 984 -35.89 27.25 -11.21
N VAL A 985 -36.79 27.61 -10.30
CA VAL A 985 -37.23 29.00 -10.12
C VAL A 985 -36.05 29.87 -9.72
N LYS A 986 -35.24 29.44 -8.73
CA LYS A 986 -34.03 30.18 -8.33
C LYS A 986 -33.08 30.39 -9.51
N LYS A 987 -32.83 29.36 -10.32
CA LYS A 987 -31.98 29.47 -11.53
C LYS A 987 -32.53 30.47 -12.55
N ARG A 988 -33.84 30.55 -12.74
CA ARG A 988 -34.50 31.49 -13.66
C ARG A 988 -34.57 32.93 -13.15
N VAL A 989 -34.41 33.14 -11.84
CA VAL A 989 -34.35 34.48 -11.22
C VAL A 989 -32.91 34.99 -11.18
N THR A 990 -31.92 34.08 -11.15
CA THR A 990 -30.49 34.43 -11.18
C THR A 990 -29.93 34.60 -12.58
N LEU A 991 -30.58 33.99 -13.58
CA LEU A 991 -30.42 34.30 -15.01
C LEU A 991 -31.32 35.49 -15.30
#